data_AF-A0A6G6GK49-F1
#
_entry.id   AF-A0A6G6GK49-F1
#
_cell.length_a   1.000
_cell.length_b   1.000
_cell.length_c   1.000
_cell.angle_alpha   90.00
_cell.angle_beta   90.00
_cell.angle_gamma   90.00
#
_symmetry.space_group_name_H-M   'P 1'
#
loop_
_entity.id
_entity.type
_entity.pdbx_description
1 polymer ?
#
loop_
_entity_poly.entity_id
_entity_poly.type
_entity_poly.pdbx_seq_one_letter_code
_entity_poly.pdbx_strand_id
1 'polypeptide(L)'
;MLKKIHVLLLFFVAGFTISFAQQPAKPTASELYHNLQKVNFLGSALYIAAHPDDENTRLISYLANDLKARTAYLSLTRGDGGQNLIGPEIRELLGVIRTQELLAARRTDGGQQLFTRANDFGYSKHPDETLAIWNKEEVLSDVVRAIRKFKPDVIVNRFNHRNPGSTHGHHTSSAMLSVEAFDLLNDATKYPASAETYGTWQPKRLFFNTSWWFYGSRENFEKADKSNLVEVQTGNYYPQLGLSNGEIASLSRSMHKSQGFGSTGSRGAQTEYLEFLKGDFPDDNTNIFDGINTTWSRLEGGAAIGAILNPLAENFNFKNPSAMLPDLIKAYDLVKNLKDTHWRAIKLKQLETLILDCGGIFLEAAANTNAVNPNGSYDVTLEAINRSEFPVVVTGIKSKDGSVLLALNETLAPNEKKEFELTIEKASTKISAPYWLNEQGTLGMYKAPEAMIGMPETPTPEQLIFDIQIQTTKLNVVRDVVYKYTDPVKGEVYQPLEILPAVTSSIPEKVLIFSSEASREIPVIVTAGRDNITGTVTLQHPKGWIVSPSQGVFNIKAKGQAQTLKFTVTPPKNQSEGALTSLVQLGDQYFESELITIDYDHIPYQRVLLPSQAKVVRIGIEKKGENIGYIEGAGDAIPQSLKEIGYNVTTISPDAITASNLKQFDAVVVGIRAYNTVPELAFKQTALNSYVENGGTLLLQYNTAHRMVTKDIAPYSITLSRDRVTDEFSDVSILAPKHTVLNSPNKITQADFEGWVQERGLYFPSEWDDAFTPILGMNDKGYSETKGSLLVAPFGKGHYIYTGLSFFRELPAGVPGAYRLFANLLSIGK
;
A
#
# COMPACT_ATOMS: atom_id res chain seq x y z
N MET A 1 -15.80 3.58 60.24
CA MET A 1 -14.53 3.80 59.51
C MET A 1 -14.38 2.67 58.49
N LEU A 2 -14.89 2.86 57.27
CA LEU A 2 -14.11 3.03 56.01
C LEU A 2 -13.29 1.78 55.65
N LYS A 3 -13.91 0.77 55.00
CA LYS A 3 -13.91 0.51 53.53
C LYS A 3 -12.53 0.65 52.86
N LYS A 4 -11.91 -0.47 52.50
CA LYS A 4 -10.94 -0.54 51.40
C LYS A 4 -11.54 -1.33 50.23
N ILE A 5 -11.57 -0.62 49.11
CA ILE A 5 -12.07 -0.96 47.79
C ILE A 5 -10.99 -1.77 47.06
N HIS A 6 -11.34 -2.87 46.40
CA HIS A 6 -10.59 -3.38 45.25
C HIS A 6 -11.55 -3.38 44.07
N VAL A 7 -11.39 -2.35 43.24
CA VAL A 7 -12.04 -2.18 41.94
C VAL A 7 -11.33 -3.12 40.97
N LEU A 8 -12.06 -4.13 40.49
CA LEU A 8 -11.74 -4.82 39.25
C LEU A 8 -12.68 -4.22 38.20
N LEU A 9 -12.24 -3.15 37.53
CA LEU A 9 -12.89 -2.65 36.32
C LEU A 9 -11.97 -2.95 35.14
N LEU A 10 -12.20 -4.11 34.54
CA LEU A 10 -11.84 -4.36 33.15
C LEU A 10 -12.71 -3.42 32.30
N PHE A 11 -12.20 -2.22 32.03
CA PHE A 11 -12.72 -1.39 30.95
C PHE A 11 -12.32 -2.06 29.63
N PHE A 12 -13.16 -2.97 29.16
CA PHE A 12 -13.20 -3.34 27.74
C PHE A 12 -13.73 -2.12 26.98
N VAL A 13 -12.85 -1.16 26.68
CA VAL A 13 -13.13 -0.19 25.61
C VAL A 13 -12.89 -0.93 24.30
N ALA A 14 -13.87 -1.73 23.90
CA ALA A 14 -14.01 -2.12 22.52
C ALA A 14 -14.45 -0.86 21.76
N GLY A 15 -13.47 -0.10 21.27
CA GLY A 15 -13.73 0.87 20.23
C GLY A 15 -14.17 0.08 19.00
N PHE A 16 -15.48 -0.06 18.80
CA PHE A 16 -16.05 -0.53 17.56
C PHE A 16 -15.70 0.50 16.47
N THR A 17 -14.56 0.35 15.82
CA THR A 17 -14.36 0.95 14.51
C THR A 17 -15.15 0.10 13.54
N ILE A 18 -16.41 0.44 13.36
CA ILE A 18 -17.25 -0.15 12.33
C ILE A 18 -16.74 0.35 10.99
N SER A 19 -15.80 -0.38 10.38
CA SER A 19 -15.34 -0.14 9.01
C SER A 19 -16.11 -1.08 8.09
N PHE A 20 -17.27 -0.64 7.63
CA PHE A 20 -18.02 -1.35 6.59
C PHE A 20 -17.56 -0.88 5.21
N ALA A 21 -16.32 -1.20 4.83
CA ALA A 21 -15.71 -0.70 3.60
C ALA A 21 -16.45 -1.10 2.31
N GLN A 22 -17.34 -2.09 2.38
CA GLN A 22 -18.09 -2.62 1.24
C GLN A 22 -19.62 -2.48 1.36
N GLN A 23 -20.15 -1.94 2.47
CA GLN A 23 -21.60 -1.78 2.59
C GLN A 23 -22.10 -0.63 1.71
N PRO A 24 -23.32 -0.73 1.16
CA PRO A 24 -23.98 0.39 0.50
C PRO A 24 -24.07 1.61 1.43
N ALA A 25 -23.68 2.78 0.90
CA ALA A 25 -23.78 4.03 1.65
C ALA A 25 -25.24 4.37 1.98
N LYS A 26 -25.47 4.91 3.18
CA LYS A 26 -26.80 5.30 3.68
C LYS A 26 -26.73 6.75 4.17
N PRO A 27 -26.64 7.73 3.24
CA PRO A 27 -26.41 9.12 3.61
C PRO A 27 -27.58 9.70 4.40
N THR A 28 -27.26 10.47 5.43
CA THR A 28 -28.19 11.29 6.21
C THR A 28 -28.69 12.49 5.39
N ALA A 29 -29.78 13.14 5.82
CA ALA A 29 -30.26 14.36 5.18
C ALA A 29 -29.20 15.47 5.09
N SER A 30 -28.30 15.57 6.09
CA SER A 30 -27.17 16.51 6.07
C SER A 30 -26.13 16.17 5.00
N GLU A 31 -25.83 14.88 4.81
CA GLU A 31 -24.91 14.43 3.76
C GLU A 31 -25.53 14.60 2.37
N LEU A 32 -26.84 14.37 2.21
CA LEU A 32 -27.56 14.68 0.98
C LEU A 32 -27.49 16.16 0.63
N TYR A 33 -27.69 17.04 1.61
CA TYR A 33 -27.52 18.48 1.43
C TYR A 33 -26.09 18.82 0.99
N HIS A 34 -25.09 18.24 1.66
CA HIS A 34 -23.69 18.41 1.30
C HIS A 34 -23.36 17.91 -0.11
N ASN A 35 -23.95 16.79 -0.54
CA ASN A 35 -23.79 16.23 -1.88
C ASN A 35 -24.45 17.12 -2.94
N LEU A 36 -25.62 17.71 -2.66
CA LEU A 36 -26.23 18.70 -3.54
C LEU A 36 -25.33 19.95 -3.72
N GLN A 37 -24.66 20.41 -2.66
CA GLN A 37 -23.67 21.50 -2.77
C GLN A 37 -22.49 21.09 -3.68
N LYS A 38 -22.01 19.84 -3.59
CA LYS A 38 -20.98 19.29 -4.50
C LYS A 38 -21.44 19.25 -5.97
N VAL A 39 -22.73 19.01 -6.23
CA VAL A 39 -23.29 19.09 -7.59
C VAL A 39 -23.18 20.53 -8.14
N ASN A 40 -23.41 21.55 -7.31
CA ASN A 40 -23.38 22.95 -7.74
C ASN A 40 -21.98 23.56 -7.87
N PHE A 41 -20.93 22.90 -7.37
CA PHE A 41 -19.55 23.36 -7.52
C PHE A 41 -18.84 22.71 -8.71
N LEU A 42 -18.29 23.52 -9.61
CA LEU A 42 -17.61 23.13 -10.83
C LEU A 42 -16.13 23.54 -10.79
N GLY A 43 -15.42 23.10 -9.76
CA GLY A 43 -13.96 23.24 -9.65
C GLY A 43 -13.30 21.91 -9.26
N SER A 44 -12.06 21.72 -9.69
CA SER A 44 -11.29 20.49 -9.44
C SER A 44 -9.86 20.77 -8.94
N ALA A 45 -9.37 19.91 -8.06
CA ALA A 45 -8.02 20.00 -7.50
C ALA A 45 -7.32 18.63 -7.51
N LEU A 46 -6.04 18.59 -7.87
CA LEU A 46 -5.22 17.38 -7.84
C LEU A 46 -4.04 17.59 -6.89
N TYR A 47 -3.99 16.77 -5.84
CA TYR A 47 -2.86 16.68 -4.93
C TYR A 47 -1.89 15.60 -5.44
N ILE A 48 -0.59 15.85 -5.48
CA ILE A 48 0.41 14.92 -6.02
C ILE A 48 1.54 14.70 -5.00
N ALA A 49 1.84 13.43 -4.73
CA ALA A 49 2.99 13.01 -3.93
C ALA A 49 3.42 11.58 -4.30
N ALA A 50 4.40 11.03 -3.59
CA ALA A 50 5.01 9.78 -4.00
C ALA A 50 4.27 8.55 -3.45
N HIS A 51 3.96 8.54 -2.15
CA HIS A 51 3.47 7.36 -1.44
C HIS A 51 2.08 7.57 -0.86
N PRO A 52 1.29 6.50 -0.65
CA PRO A 52 0.21 6.54 0.34
C PRO A 52 0.74 7.11 1.65
N ASP A 53 0.03 7.97 2.39
CA ASP A 53 0.45 8.60 3.66
C ASP A 53 1.16 9.96 3.55
N ASP A 54 1.71 10.29 2.37
CA ASP A 54 2.35 11.59 2.11
C ASP A 54 1.33 12.74 2.07
N GLU A 55 0.06 12.42 1.80
CA GLU A 55 -0.94 13.44 1.53
C GLU A 55 -1.27 14.31 2.75
N ASN A 56 -1.54 15.58 2.50
CA ASN A 56 -2.13 16.44 3.52
C ASN A 56 -3.65 16.19 3.56
N THR A 57 -4.07 15.22 4.39
CA THR A 57 -5.50 14.86 4.53
C THR A 57 -6.38 16.03 4.94
N ARG A 58 -5.83 17.03 5.64
CA ARG A 58 -6.54 18.25 6.02
C ARG A 58 -6.85 19.13 4.83
N LEU A 59 -5.88 19.33 3.95
CA LEU A 59 -6.09 20.10 2.72
C LEU A 59 -7.05 19.37 1.79
N ILE A 60 -6.89 18.05 1.59
CA ILE A 60 -7.82 17.26 0.76
C ILE A 60 -9.25 17.36 1.31
N SER A 61 -9.43 17.17 2.61
CA SER A 61 -10.74 17.29 3.26
C SER A 61 -11.32 18.70 3.13
N TYR A 62 -10.50 19.75 3.24
CA TYR A 62 -10.96 21.12 3.05
C TYR A 62 -11.44 21.36 1.61
N LEU A 63 -10.64 20.95 0.62
CA LEU A 63 -11.00 21.08 -0.79
C LEU A 63 -12.31 20.34 -1.09
N ALA A 64 -12.44 19.10 -0.62
CA ALA A 64 -13.59 18.27 -0.88
C ALA A 64 -14.85 18.67 -0.09
N ASN A 65 -14.70 19.10 1.16
CA ASN A 65 -15.85 19.28 2.07
C ASN A 65 -16.14 20.73 2.44
N ASP A 66 -15.18 21.65 2.39
CA ASP A 66 -15.44 23.08 2.60
C ASP A 66 -15.83 23.72 1.26
N LEU A 67 -14.90 23.69 0.30
CA LEU A 67 -15.09 24.27 -1.02
C LEU A 67 -15.98 23.45 -1.94
N LYS A 68 -16.16 22.15 -1.65
CA LYS A 68 -16.90 21.20 -2.49
C LYS A 68 -16.23 20.90 -3.84
N ALA A 69 -14.92 21.13 -3.93
CA ALA A 69 -14.13 20.84 -5.11
C ALA A 69 -14.00 19.34 -5.35
N ARG A 70 -14.07 18.94 -6.62
CA ARG A 70 -13.70 17.58 -7.01
C ARG A 70 -12.19 17.40 -6.80
N THR A 71 -11.84 16.66 -5.75
CA THR A 71 -10.45 16.56 -5.31
C THR A 71 -9.94 15.14 -5.53
N ALA A 72 -8.73 14.99 -6.06
CA ALA A 72 -8.04 13.71 -6.15
C ALA A 72 -6.64 13.78 -5.55
N TYR A 73 -6.16 12.65 -5.03
CA TYR A 73 -4.78 12.40 -4.71
C TYR A 73 -4.17 11.45 -5.74
N LEU A 74 -3.11 11.88 -6.42
CA LEU A 74 -2.25 11.03 -7.23
C LEU A 74 -1.03 10.65 -6.39
N SER A 75 -1.03 9.40 -5.94
CA SER A 75 0.16 8.75 -5.39
C SER A 75 0.95 8.15 -6.55
N LEU A 76 2.24 8.44 -6.68
CA LEU A 76 3.01 7.83 -7.77
C LEU A 76 3.13 6.32 -7.58
N THR A 77 3.36 5.85 -6.36
CA THR A 77 3.49 4.42 -6.02
C THR A 77 2.32 3.93 -5.17
N ARG A 78 2.31 2.63 -4.89
CA ARG A 78 1.39 1.98 -3.93
C ARG A 78 1.99 1.80 -2.54
N GLY A 79 3.18 2.33 -2.28
CA GLY A 79 3.84 2.30 -0.96
C GLY A 79 4.31 0.91 -0.53
N ASP A 80 4.55 0.02 -1.47
CA ASP A 80 4.86 -1.39 -1.21
C ASP A 80 6.31 -1.65 -0.77
N GLY A 81 7.19 -0.65 -0.85
CA GLY A 81 8.55 -0.66 -0.30
C GLY A 81 8.64 -0.31 1.20
N GLY A 82 7.50 0.01 1.83
CA GLY A 82 7.38 0.40 3.22
C GLY A 82 7.38 -0.77 4.22
N GLN A 83 7.17 -0.43 5.49
CA GLN A 83 6.97 -1.41 6.57
C GLN A 83 5.48 -1.62 6.84
N ASN A 84 5.13 -2.76 7.41
CA ASN A 84 3.78 -3.08 7.86
C ASN A 84 3.76 -3.29 9.39
N LEU A 85 3.10 -2.40 10.11
CA LEU A 85 2.99 -2.44 11.57
C LEU A 85 2.01 -3.52 12.06
N ILE A 86 1.02 -3.88 11.23
CA ILE A 86 -0.14 -4.68 11.65
C ILE A 86 -0.10 -6.13 11.16
N GLY A 87 0.89 -6.49 10.35
CA GLY A 87 1.11 -7.88 9.94
C GLY A 87 2.31 -8.08 9.02
N PRO A 88 2.47 -9.30 8.48
CA PRO A 88 3.70 -9.73 7.81
C PRO A 88 3.78 -9.34 6.33
N GLU A 89 2.72 -8.78 5.74
CA GLU A 89 2.69 -8.45 4.32
C GLU A 89 3.72 -7.37 3.97
N ILE A 90 4.46 -7.63 2.89
CA ILE A 90 5.46 -6.73 2.29
C ILE A 90 5.23 -6.69 0.78
N ARG A 91 5.89 -5.76 0.08
CA ARG A 91 5.86 -5.67 -1.39
C ARG A 91 4.42 -5.69 -1.93
N GLU A 92 4.13 -6.47 -2.95
CA GLU A 92 2.84 -6.49 -3.66
C GLU A 92 1.65 -6.60 -2.71
N LEU A 93 1.75 -7.44 -1.67
CA LEU A 93 0.69 -7.62 -0.67
C LEU A 93 0.48 -6.35 0.18
N LEU A 94 1.57 -5.67 0.57
CA LEU A 94 1.48 -4.38 1.26
C LEU A 94 0.92 -3.29 0.33
N GLY A 95 1.26 -3.31 -0.96
CA GLY A 95 0.69 -2.42 -1.96
C GLY A 95 -0.83 -2.55 -2.09
N VAL A 96 -1.36 -3.77 -2.00
CA VAL A 96 -2.81 -4.03 -1.96
C VAL A 96 -3.44 -3.43 -0.69
N ILE A 97 -2.83 -3.66 0.49
CA ILE A 97 -3.29 -3.09 1.76
C ILE A 97 -3.32 -1.56 1.69
N ARG A 98 -2.21 -0.92 1.33
CA ARG A 98 -2.10 0.55 1.30
C ARG A 98 -2.99 1.19 0.24
N THR A 99 -3.27 0.47 -0.85
CA THR A 99 -4.29 0.90 -1.83
C THR A 99 -5.67 0.97 -1.18
N GLN A 100 -6.06 -0.07 -0.44
CA GLN A 100 -7.36 -0.08 0.26
C GLN A 100 -7.42 0.89 1.43
N GLU A 101 -6.32 1.12 2.14
CA GLU A 101 -6.21 2.13 3.20
C GLU A 101 -6.39 3.55 2.63
N LEU A 102 -5.79 3.86 1.47
CA LEU A 102 -6.04 5.12 0.78
C LEU A 102 -7.49 5.26 0.34
N LEU A 103 -8.09 4.21 -0.23
CA LEU A 103 -9.51 4.26 -0.61
C LEU A 103 -10.41 4.49 0.60
N ALA A 104 -10.10 3.88 1.74
CA ALA A 104 -10.79 4.14 3.00
C ALA A 104 -10.58 5.59 3.48
N ALA A 105 -9.35 6.11 3.44
CA ALA A 105 -9.05 7.50 3.76
C ALA A 105 -9.85 8.47 2.88
N ARG A 106 -9.92 8.19 1.57
CA ARG A 106 -10.69 8.95 0.58
C ARG A 106 -12.20 8.87 0.80
N ARG A 107 -12.74 7.71 1.23
CA ARG A 107 -14.15 7.61 1.67
C ARG A 107 -14.44 8.50 2.88
N THR A 108 -13.45 8.72 3.75
CA THR A 108 -13.59 9.60 4.92
C THR A 108 -13.44 11.09 4.59
N ASP A 109 -12.41 11.48 3.84
CA ASP A 109 -12.15 12.89 3.51
C ASP A 109 -12.87 13.40 2.26
N GLY A 110 -13.49 12.53 1.47
CA GLY A 110 -14.25 12.89 0.27
C GLY A 110 -13.40 13.10 -0.99
N GLY A 111 -12.08 12.84 -0.95
CA GLY A 111 -11.24 12.85 -2.13
C GLY A 111 -11.39 11.61 -3.02
N GLN A 112 -10.68 11.57 -4.14
CA GLN A 112 -10.54 10.42 -5.05
C GLN A 112 -9.09 9.92 -5.04
N GLN A 113 -8.86 8.64 -5.29
CA GLN A 113 -7.52 8.08 -5.36
C GLN A 113 -7.13 7.73 -6.80
N LEU A 114 -5.92 8.15 -7.20
CA LEU A 114 -5.27 7.81 -8.47
C LEU A 114 -3.86 7.27 -8.20
N PHE A 115 -3.35 6.48 -9.14
CA PHE A 115 -1.99 5.94 -9.09
C PHE A 115 -1.26 6.02 -10.42
N THR A 116 0.08 6.06 -10.41
CA THR A 116 0.86 5.69 -11.60
C THR A 116 1.23 4.20 -11.56
N ARG A 117 2.04 3.76 -12.52
CA ARG A 117 2.67 2.44 -12.50
C ARG A 117 4.00 2.38 -11.73
N ALA A 118 4.51 3.51 -11.21
CA ALA A 118 5.75 3.52 -10.45
C ALA A 118 5.69 2.55 -9.25
N ASN A 119 6.76 1.78 -9.08
CA ASN A 119 6.91 0.81 -8.01
C ASN A 119 7.72 1.40 -6.85
N ASP A 120 7.28 1.21 -5.61
CA ASP A 120 8.06 1.63 -4.44
C ASP A 120 9.17 0.60 -4.16
N PHE A 121 10.36 0.86 -4.70
CA PHE A 121 11.50 -0.02 -4.53
C PHE A 121 12.20 0.13 -3.18
N GLY A 122 11.78 1.07 -2.33
CA GLY A 122 12.39 1.38 -1.04
C GLY A 122 13.05 2.76 -0.99
N TYR A 123 13.74 3.04 0.12
CA TYR A 123 14.33 4.36 0.35
C TYR A 123 15.50 4.62 -0.60
N SER A 124 15.39 5.66 -1.43
CA SER A 124 16.46 6.26 -2.24
C SER A 124 16.81 7.63 -1.69
N LYS A 125 18.09 8.03 -1.80
CA LYS A 125 18.55 9.35 -1.31
C LYS A 125 18.25 10.48 -2.29
N HIS A 126 18.37 10.22 -3.59
CA HIS A 126 18.40 11.28 -4.60
C HIS A 126 17.42 10.96 -5.74
N PRO A 127 16.75 11.98 -6.32
CA PRO A 127 15.83 11.76 -7.44
C PRO A 127 16.48 11.14 -8.67
N ASP A 128 17.78 11.34 -8.91
CA ASP A 128 18.46 10.74 -10.08
C ASP A 128 18.41 9.21 -10.07
N GLU A 129 18.63 8.60 -8.90
CA GLU A 129 18.50 7.14 -8.68
C GLU A 129 17.05 6.71 -8.90
N THR A 130 16.12 7.42 -8.27
CA THR A 130 14.68 7.17 -8.42
C THR A 130 14.23 7.19 -9.88
N LEU A 131 14.55 8.24 -10.61
CA LEU A 131 14.09 8.44 -11.98
C LEU A 131 14.76 7.49 -12.97
N ALA A 132 15.96 6.99 -12.65
CA ALA A 132 16.60 5.92 -13.40
C ALA A 132 15.86 4.59 -13.20
N ILE A 133 15.53 4.24 -11.95
CA ILE A 133 14.83 2.98 -11.63
C ILE A 133 13.38 3.01 -12.14
N TRP A 134 12.64 4.10 -11.91
CA TRP A 134 11.24 4.27 -12.33
C TRP A 134 11.04 4.39 -13.84
N ASN A 135 12.10 4.52 -14.65
CA ASN A 135 11.99 4.98 -16.03
C ASN A 135 11.23 6.31 -16.11
N LYS A 136 11.96 7.43 -15.92
CA LYS A 136 11.43 8.80 -15.93
C LYS A 136 10.34 9.05 -16.97
N GLU A 137 10.58 8.64 -18.22
CA GLU A 137 9.68 8.95 -19.35
C GLU A 137 8.32 8.28 -19.20
N GLU A 138 8.29 7.04 -18.70
CA GLU A 138 7.05 6.31 -18.48
C GLU A 138 6.24 6.84 -17.30
N VAL A 139 6.88 7.18 -16.18
CA VAL A 139 6.15 7.78 -15.05
C VAL A 139 5.66 9.18 -15.39
N LEU A 140 6.47 9.97 -16.11
CA LEU A 140 6.01 11.27 -16.60
C LEU A 140 4.81 11.14 -17.54
N SER A 141 4.80 10.12 -18.41
CA SER A 141 3.63 9.78 -19.24
C SER A 141 2.39 9.49 -18.40
N ASP A 142 2.53 8.72 -17.31
CA ASP A 142 1.43 8.40 -16.40
C ASP A 142 0.91 9.63 -15.66
N VAL A 143 1.80 10.54 -15.23
CA VAL A 143 1.43 11.83 -14.60
C VAL A 143 0.67 12.72 -15.57
N VAL A 144 1.17 12.88 -16.81
CA VAL A 144 0.49 13.65 -17.87
C VAL A 144 -0.88 13.05 -18.18
N ARG A 145 -0.96 11.72 -18.29
CA ARG A 145 -2.22 10.98 -18.50
C ARG A 145 -3.21 11.24 -17.38
N ALA A 146 -2.78 11.14 -16.11
CA ALA A 146 -3.62 11.38 -14.95
C ALA A 146 -4.19 12.81 -14.96
N ILE A 147 -3.37 13.82 -15.26
CA ILE A 147 -3.80 15.22 -15.31
C ILE A 147 -4.76 15.47 -16.48
N ARG A 148 -4.45 15.00 -17.70
CA ARG A 148 -5.33 15.16 -18.88
C ARG A 148 -6.68 14.45 -18.71
N LYS A 149 -6.68 13.29 -18.04
CA LYS A 149 -7.90 12.53 -17.73
C LYS A 149 -8.72 13.19 -16.62
N PHE A 150 -8.08 13.63 -15.54
CA PHE A 150 -8.76 14.20 -14.36
C PHE A 150 -9.22 15.65 -14.59
N LYS A 151 -8.48 16.41 -15.41
CA LYS A 151 -8.69 17.84 -15.72
C LYS A 151 -8.76 18.73 -14.46
N PRO A 152 -7.69 18.79 -13.64
CA PRO A 152 -7.66 19.65 -12.46
C PRO A 152 -7.55 21.12 -12.84
N ASP A 153 -8.31 21.98 -12.18
CA ASP A 153 -8.12 23.43 -12.27
C ASP A 153 -6.86 23.87 -11.48
N VAL A 154 -6.58 23.20 -10.36
CA VAL A 154 -5.44 23.46 -9.46
C VAL A 154 -4.65 22.18 -9.20
N ILE A 155 -3.32 22.27 -9.22
CA ILE A 155 -2.43 21.17 -8.77
C ILE A 155 -1.68 21.60 -7.50
N VAL A 156 -1.54 20.70 -6.53
CA VAL A 156 -0.75 20.90 -5.31
C VAL A 156 0.24 19.77 -5.12
N ASN A 157 1.53 20.08 -5.11
CA ASN A 157 2.59 19.13 -4.80
C ASN A 157 2.84 19.07 -3.29
N ARG A 158 3.05 17.87 -2.73
CA ARG A 158 3.44 17.71 -1.32
C ARG A 158 4.86 18.18 -1.04
N PHE A 159 5.75 18.03 -2.01
CA PHE A 159 7.19 18.20 -1.82
C PHE A 159 7.77 19.30 -2.71
N ASN A 160 8.93 19.80 -2.30
CA ASN A 160 9.64 20.84 -3.02
C ASN A 160 10.59 20.22 -4.07
N HIS A 161 10.32 20.49 -5.34
CA HIS A 161 11.11 19.99 -6.48
C HIS A 161 12.55 20.56 -6.54
N ARG A 162 12.86 21.63 -5.79
CA ARG A 162 14.15 22.35 -5.87
C ARG A 162 15.19 21.91 -4.85
N ASN A 163 14.86 20.99 -3.95
CA ASN A 163 15.73 20.57 -2.85
C ASN A 163 16.07 19.07 -2.93
N PRO A 164 16.69 18.60 -4.02
CA PRO A 164 17.06 17.19 -4.15
C PRO A 164 18.02 16.77 -3.02
N GLY A 165 17.87 15.54 -2.54
CA GLY A 165 18.68 14.98 -1.44
C GLY A 165 18.29 15.44 -0.03
N SER A 166 17.37 16.40 0.14
CA SER A 166 16.93 16.83 1.48
C SER A 166 15.91 15.89 2.13
N THR A 167 15.31 15.00 1.34
CA THR A 167 14.31 14.00 1.74
C THR A 167 14.47 12.77 0.84
N HIS A 168 13.58 11.79 0.97
CA HIS A 168 13.56 10.61 0.10
C HIS A 168 13.49 11.00 -1.40
N GLY A 169 14.28 10.34 -2.25
CA GLY A 169 14.34 10.56 -3.69
C GLY A 169 12.98 10.50 -4.40
N HIS A 170 12.09 9.59 -3.97
CA HIS A 170 10.72 9.48 -4.46
C HIS A 170 9.91 10.77 -4.27
N HIS A 171 10.03 11.39 -3.09
CA HIS A 171 9.33 12.63 -2.75
C HIS A 171 9.69 13.75 -3.73
N THR A 172 10.99 13.99 -3.93
CA THR A 172 11.46 15.05 -4.82
C THR A 172 11.10 14.75 -6.28
N SER A 173 11.28 13.49 -6.70
CA SER A 173 10.92 13.03 -8.05
C SER A 173 9.45 13.27 -8.38
N SER A 174 8.54 13.03 -7.42
CA SER A 174 7.12 13.28 -7.62
C SER A 174 6.80 14.75 -7.93
N ALA A 175 7.46 15.67 -7.21
CA ALA A 175 7.30 17.10 -7.44
C ALA A 175 7.95 17.56 -8.75
N MET A 176 9.13 17.03 -9.09
CA MET A 176 9.82 17.34 -10.36
C MET A 176 8.97 16.90 -11.57
N LEU A 177 8.42 15.68 -11.54
CA LEU A 177 7.57 15.15 -12.60
C LEU A 177 6.28 15.97 -12.75
N SER A 178 5.67 16.42 -11.66
CA SER A 178 4.50 17.31 -11.69
C SER A 178 4.82 18.68 -12.32
N VAL A 179 5.95 19.29 -11.93
CA VAL A 179 6.40 20.59 -12.46
C VAL A 179 6.76 20.50 -13.94
N GLU A 180 7.39 19.41 -14.36
CA GLU A 180 7.72 19.13 -15.76
C GLU A 180 6.45 18.84 -16.58
N ALA A 181 5.54 18.01 -16.05
CA ALA A 181 4.26 17.73 -16.70
C ALA A 181 3.50 19.02 -16.98
N PHE A 182 3.44 19.97 -16.03
CA PHE A 182 2.74 21.25 -16.19
C PHE A 182 3.09 22.01 -17.47
N ASP A 183 4.35 21.93 -17.92
CA ASP A 183 4.83 22.61 -19.14
C ASP A 183 4.43 21.87 -20.42
N LEU A 184 4.11 20.58 -20.33
CA LEU A 184 3.84 19.69 -21.47
C LEU A 184 2.34 19.51 -21.75
N LEU A 185 1.47 19.81 -20.77
CA LEU A 185 0.07 19.40 -20.80
C LEU A 185 -0.73 19.97 -21.97
N ASN A 186 -0.42 21.20 -22.41
CA ASN A 186 -1.11 21.86 -23.51
C ASN A 186 -0.55 21.54 -24.91
N ASP A 187 0.58 20.82 -24.99
CA ASP A 187 1.18 20.41 -26.26
C ASP A 187 0.72 19.00 -26.64
N ALA A 188 -0.14 18.90 -27.66
CA ALA A 188 -0.66 17.62 -28.14
C ALA A 188 0.42 16.71 -28.77
N THR A 189 1.58 17.25 -29.15
CA THR A 189 2.71 16.45 -29.67
C THR A 189 3.46 15.72 -28.55
N LYS A 190 3.31 16.17 -27.31
CA LYS A 190 3.86 15.51 -26.12
C LYS A 190 2.84 14.50 -25.59
N TYR A 191 3.26 13.24 -25.48
CA TYR A 191 2.40 12.11 -25.11
C TYR A 191 1.13 12.02 -25.98
N PRO A 192 1.27 11.82 -27.31
CA PRO A 192 0.17 11.92 -28.26
C PRO A 192 -0.99 10.96 -27.97
N ALA A 193 -0.72 9.73 -27.52
CA ALA A 193 -1.76 8.77 -27.14
C ALA A 193 -2.69 9.31 -26.03
N SER A 194 -2.13 10.00 -25.03
CA SER A 194 -2.92 10.65 -23.99
C SER A 194 -3.69 11.86 -24.51
N ALA A 195 -3.11 12.65 -25.44
CA ALA A 195 -3.78 13.80 -26.03
C ALA A 195 -4.95 13.37 -26.94
N GLU A 196 -4.78 12.29 -27.71
CA GLU A 196 -5.83 11.71 -28.54
C GLU A 196 -7.01 11.20 -27.70
N THR A 197 -6.70 10.50 -26.60
CA THR A 197 -7.74 9.88 -25.75
C THR A 197 -8.47 10.89 -24.86
N TYR A 198 -7.75 11.85 -24.26
CA TYR A 198 -8.30 12.73 -23.21
C TYR A 198 -8.34 14.22 -23.58
N GLY A 199 -7.71 14.60 -24.70
CA GLY A 199 -7.43 15.99 -25.06
C GLY A 199 -6.24 16.56 -24.29
N THR A 200 -5.88 17.80 -24.61
CA THR A 200 -4.97 18.60 -23.79
C THR A 200 -5.74 19.26 -22.64
N TRP A 201 -5.02 19.67 -21.59
CA TRP A 201 -5.62 20.38 -20.46
C TRP A 201 -4.57 21.16 -19.68
N GLN A 202 -4.64 22.49 -19.68
CA GLN A 202 -3.76 23.32 -18.85
C GLN A 202 -4.45 23.68 -17.52
N PRO A 203 -3.94 23.22 -16.37
CA PRO A 203 -4.40 23.70 -15.06
C PRO A 203 -4.08 25.19 -14.93
N LYS A 204 -4.94 25.92 -14.20
CA LYS A 204 -4.78 27.36 -13.99
C LYS A 204 -3.53 27.69 -13.17
N ARG A 205 -3.17 26.81 -12.24
CA ARG A 205 -2.05 27.02 -11.31
C ARG A 205 -1.52 25.73 -10.67
N LEU A 206 -0.25 25.81 -10.28
CA LEU A 206 0.50 24.77 -9.58
C LEU A 206 1.10 25.34 -8.29
N PHE A 207 0.91 24.63 -7.18
CA PHE A 207 1.40 24.99 -5.87
C PHE A 207 2.30 23.91 -5.24
N PHE A 208 3.04 24.30 -4.21
CA PHE A 208 3.70 23.41 -3.26
C PHE A 208 3.09 23.61 -1.86
N ASN A 209 2.60 22.53 -1.22
CA ASN A 209 2.10 22.59 0.15
C ASN A 209 3.25 22.66 1.15
N THR A 210 3.45 23.85 1.72
CA THR A 210 4.55 24.17 2.63
C THR A 210 4.04 24.39 4.07
N SER A 211 4.99 24.43 5.00
CA SER A 211 4.75 24.69 6.42
C SER A 211 6.07 25.09 7.09
N TRP A 212 6.01 25.53 8.35
CA TRP A 212 7.20 25.88 9.14
C TRP A 212 8.28 24.79 9.17
N TRP A 213 7.91 23.51 8.99
CA TRP A 213 8.87 22.40 8.94
C TRP A 213 9.86 22.55 7.79
N PHE A 214 9.44 23.08 6.64
CA PHE A 214 10.31 23.32 5.49
C PHE A 214 11.25 24.52 5.69
N TYR A 215 11.01 25.34 6.71
CA TYR A 215 11.85 26.48 7.10
C TYR A 215 12.73 26.16 8.32
N GLY A 216 12.67 24.93 8.83
CA GLY A 216 13.44 24.43 9.98
C GLY A 216 12.92 24.89 11.35
N SER A 217 12.19 26.01 11.43
CA SER A 217 11.58 26.50 12.68
C SER A 217 10.37 27.39 12.40
N ARG A 218 9.52 27.55 13.41
CA ARG A 218 8.39 28.50 13.35
C ARG A 218 8.86 29.94 13.22
N GLU A 219 9.92 30.32 13.94
CA GLU A 219 10.50 31.66 13.87
C GLU A 219 11.00 32.00 12.45
N ASN A 220 11.68 31.05 11.79
CA ASN A 220 12.14 31.25 10.41
C ASN A 220 10.96 31.40 9.45
N PHE A 221 9.89 30.63 9.66
CA PHE A 221 8.68 30.73 8.84
C PHE A 221 7.90 32.02 9.06
N GLU A 222 7.86 32.52 10.30
CA GLU A 222 7.25 33.82 10.63
C GLU A 222 8.00 34.96 9.93
N LYS A 223 9.34 34.90 9.88
CA LYS A 223 10.19 35.88 9.19
C LYS A 223 10.23 35.72 7.66
N ALA A 224 9.84 34.57 7.13
CA ALA A 224 9.85 34.32 5.69
C ALA A 224 8.85 35.24 4.95
N ASP A 225 9.23 35.65 3.74
CA ASP A 225 8.36 36.39 2.84
C ASP A 225 7.17 35.50 2.43
N LYS A 226 5.96 36.01 2.65
CA LYS A 226 4.69 35.32 2.34
C LYS A 226 4.01 35.88 1.10
N SER A 227 4.63 36.81 0.38
CA SER A 227 4.08 37.42 -0.84
C SER A 227 3.71 36.39 -1.91
N ASN A 228 4.44 35.27 -1.98
CA ASN A 228 4.22 34.17 -2.91
C ASN A 228 3.41 32.99 -2.30
N LEU A 229 2.81 33.18 -1.12
CA LEU A 229 2.02 32.16 -0.43
C LEU A 229 0.52 32.48 -0.50
N VAL A 230 -0.26 31.43 -0.68
CA VAL A 230 -1.72 31.41 -0.53
C VAL A 230 -2.04 30.77 0.82
N GLU A 231 -2.83 31.46 1.63
CA GLU A 231 -3.23 31.03 2.97
C GLU A 231 -4.61 30.37 2.93
N VAL A 232 -4.71 29.15 3.48
CA VAL A 232 -5.95 28.39 3.46
C VAL A 232 -6.38 28.09 4.89
N GLN A 233 -7.51 28.67 5.32
CA GLN A 233 -8.10 28.36 6.62
C GLN A 233 -8.82 27.02 6.57
N THR A 234 -8.19 26.00 7.17
CA THR A 234 -8.63 24.60 7.13
C THR A 234 -9.14 24.09 8.47
N GLY A 235 -9.28 24.98 9.46
CA GLY A 235 -9.80 24.67 10.80
C GLY A 235 -11.32 24.69 10.94
N ASN A 236 -12.06 24.75 9.82
CA ASN A 236 -13.49 25.03 9.79
C ASN A 236 -14.31 23.94 10.49
N TYR A 237 -15.36 24.36 11.19
CA TYR A 237 -16.38 23.48 11.75
C TYR A 237 -17.57 23.41 10.77
N TYR A 238 -18.08 22.20 10.51
CA TYR A 238 -19.23 21.96 9.63
C TYR A 238 -20.47 21.65 10.50
N PRO A 239 -21.34 22.65 10.83
CA PRO A 239 -22.46 22.43 11.74
C PRO A 239 -23.41 21.31 11.29
N GLN A 240 -23.61 21.17 9.98
CA GLN A 240 -24.48 20.17 9.39
C GLN A 240 -23.94 18.73 9.55
N LEU A 241 -22.62 18.55 9.66
CA LEU A 241 -21.98 17.25 9.89
C LEU A 241 -21.60 17.02 11.36
N GLY A 242 -21.62 18.07 12.18
CA GLY A 242 -21.18 18.01 13.57
C GLY A 242 -19.67 17.82 13.76
N LEU A 243 -18.87 18.01 12.71
CA LEU A 243 -17.43 17.71 12.68
C LEU A 243 -16.61 18.90 12.19
N SER A 244 -15.41 19.06 12.75
CA SER A 244 -14.38 19.97 12.22
C SER A 244 -13.62 19.30 11.07
N ASN A 245 -13.12 20.09 10.13
CA ASN A 245 -12.27 19.60 9.06
C ASN A 245 -11.01 18.88 9.62
N GLY A 246 -10.44 19.40 10.70
CA GLY A 246 -9.33 18.77 11.43
C GLY A 246 -9.69 17.44 12.12
N GLU A 247 -10.96 17.15 12.35
CA GLU A 247 -11.42 15.85 12.87
C GLU A 247 -11.56 14.84 11.72
N ILE A 248 -12.16 15.24 10.60
CA ILE A 248 -12.25 14.42 9.37
C ILE A 248 -10.84 14.07 8.87
N ALA A 249 -9.93 15.04 8.83
CA ALA A 249 -8.55 14.85 8.42
C ALA A 249 -7.81 13.80 9.27
N SER A 250 -8.02 13.82 10.59
CA SER A 250 -7.42 12.85 11.51
C SER A 250 -8.03 11.45 11.36
N LEU A 251 -9.34 11.35 11.11
CA LEU A 251 -9.99 10.07 10.79
C LEU A 251 -9.46 9.47 9.49
N SER A 252 -9.37 10.29 8.44
CA SER A 252 -8.77 9.90 7.15
C SER A 252 -7.32 9.45 7.32
N ARG A 253 -6.49 10.23 8.04
CA ARG A 253 -5.09 9.87 8.32
C ARG A 253 -4.98 8.56 9.11
N SER A 254 -5.93 8.29 10.02
CA SER A 254 -5.93 7.08 10.84
C SER A 254 -6.29 5.81 10.07
N MET A 255 -6.70 5.92 8.80
CA MET A 255 -6.90 4.75 7.92
C MET A 255 -5.59 4.13 7.43
N HIS A 256 -4.48 4.87 7.47
CA HIS A 256 -3.11 4.35 7.20
C HIS A 256 -2.61 3.49 8.37
N LYS A 257 -3.34 2.41 8.66
CA LYS A 257 -3.11 1.56 9.84
C LYS A 257 -1.81 0.77 9.72
N SER A 258 -1.49 0.29 8.52
CA SER A 258 -0.22 -0.38 8.21
C SER A 258 1.01 0.48 8.57
N GLN A 259 0.88 1.81 8.51
CA GLN A 259 1.95 2.76 8.85
C GLN A 259 1.92 3.22 10.31
N GLY A 260 0.88 2.88 11.08
CA GLY A 260 0.71 3.36 12.45
C GLY A 260 0.35 4.84 12.54
N PHE A 261 -0.36 5.39 11.55
CA PHE A 261 -0.65 6.82 11.42
C PHE A 261 -1.93 7.27 12.15
N GLY A 262 -2.35 6.52 13.17
CA GLY A 262 -3.44 6.93 14.08
C GLY A 262 -3.20 8.34 14.63
N SER A 263 -4.25 9.17 14.60
CA SER A 263 -4.14 10.59 14.98
C SER A 263 -5.38 11.08 15.71
N THR A 264 -5.19 11.97 16.68
CA THR A 264 -6.29 12.65 17.39
C THR A 264 -6.84 13.79 16.54
N GLY A 265 -8.17 13.94 16.52
CA GLY A 265 -8.85 15.06 15.85
C GLY A 265 -8.46 16.41 16.45
N SER A 266 -8.29 17.41 15.59
CA SER A 266 -8.00 18.80 16.00
C SER A 266 -9.19 19.72 15.74
N ARG A 267 -9.36 20.74 16.59
CA ARG A 267 -10.49 21.69 16.58
C ARG A 267 -10.00 23.12 16.65
N GLY A 268 -10.73 24.04 16.03
CA GLY A 268 -10.38 25.47 15.97
C GLY A 268 -9.51 25.83 14.76
N ALA A 269 -9.13 27.11 14.69
CA ALA A 269 -8.44 27.67 13.53
C ALA A 269 -7.11 26.97 13.24
N GLN A 270 -6.90 26.62 11.97
CA GLN A 270 -5.67 26.05 11.44
C GLN A 270 -5.48 26.57 10.04
N THR A 271 -4.26 26.99 9.73
CA THR A 271 -3.90 27.55 8.43
C THR A 271 -2.91 26.65 7.73
N GLU A 272 -3.22 26.30 6.49
CA GLU A 272 -2.30 25.65 5.55
C GLU A 272 -1.74 26.71 4.60
N TYR A 273 -0.50 26.51 4.15
CA TYR A 273 0.16 27.44 3.23
C TYR A 273 0.53 26.74 1.94
N LEU A 274 0.23 27.40 0.83
CA LEU A 274 0.52 26.93 -0.52
C LEU A 274 1.45 27.93 -1.20
N GLU A 275 2.69 27.52 -1.47
CA GLU A 275 3.63 28.33 -2.25
C GLU A 275 3.27 28.21 -3.73
N PHE A 276 3.10 29.35 -4.40
CA PHE A 276 2.84 29.36 -5.83
C PHE A 276 4.10 29.00 -6.63
N LEU A 277 3.94 28.11 -7.62
CA LEU A 277 5.02 27.64 -8.48
C LEU A 277 4.88 28.09 -9.93
N LYS A 278 3.70 27.88 -10.55
CA LYS A 278 3.44 28.16 -11.97
C LYS A 278 1.96 28.48 -12.23
N GLY A 279 1.69 29.15 -13.36
CA GLY A 279 0.35 29.50 -13.83
C GLY A 279 -0.05 30.93 -13.49
N ASP A 280 -1.31 31.13 -13.12
CA ASP A 280 -1.85 32.44 -12.74
C ASP A 280 -1.97 32.53 -11.22
N PHE A 281 -1.22 33.46 -10.61
CA PHE A 281 -1.32 33.77 -9.18
C PHE A 281 -2.70 34.38 -8.88
N PRO A 282 -3.38 33.99 -7.79
CA PRO A 282 -4.69 34.53 -7.44
C PRO A 282 -4.58 35.99 -6.95
N ASP A 283 -5.55 36.84 -7.32
CA ASP A 283 -5.64 38.21 -6.80
C ASP A 283 -6.06 38.20 -5.31
N ASP A 284 -6.93 37.26 -4.94
CA ASP A 284 -7.24 36.93 -3.54
C ASP A 284 -6.39 35.74 -3.07
N ASN A 285 -5.34 36.04 -2.28
CA ASN A 285 -4.42 35.04 -1.74
C ASN A 285 -5.01 34.16 -0.61
N THR A 286 -6.31 34.26 -0.35
CA THR A 286 -7.06 33.33 0.53
C THR A 286 -7.97 32.37 -0.25
N ASN A 287 -8.14 32.60 -1.56
CA ASN A 287 -9.00 31.81 -2.42
C ASN A 287 -8.19 31.10 -3.52
N ILE A 288 -7.96 29.81 -3.32
CA ILE A 288 -7.20 28.96 -4.27
C ILE A 288 -7.86 28.85 -5.67
N PHE A 289 -9.16 29.14 -5.79
CA PHE A 289 -9.93 29.10 -7.04
C PHE A 289 -10.23 30.50 -7.58
N ASP A 290 -9.58 31.55 -7.05
CA ASP A 290 -9.78 32.91 -7.55
C ASP A 290 -9.53 33.00 -9.07
N GLY A 291 -10.36 33.77 -9.77
CA GLY A 291 -10.35 33.84 -11.24
C GLY A 291 -10.79 32.56 -11.98
N ILE A 292 -11.34 31.56 -11.29
CA ILE A 292 -11.88 30.32 -11.89
C ILE A 292 -13.40 30.30 -11.71
N ASN A 293 -14.15 30.15 -12.81
CA ASN A 293 -15.61 30.03 -12.73
C ASN A 293 -16.00 28.64 -12.19
N THR A 294 -16.40 28.58 -10.93
CA THR A 294 -16.80 27.35 -10.23
C THR A 294 -18.31 27.14 -10.19
N THR A 295 -19.09 27.92 -10.96
CA THR A 295 -20.55 27.84 -11.02
C THR A 295 -21.02 27.16 -12.31
N TRP A 296 -22.30 26.84 -12.38
CA TRP A 296 -22.91 26.30 -13.60
C TRP A 296 -22.77 27.21 -14.83
N SER A 297 -22.58 28.52 -14.65
CA SER A 297 -22.31 29.44 -15.77
C SER A 297 -21.00 29.16 -16.50
N ARG A 298 -20.12 28.31 -15.94
CA ARG A 298 -18.91 27.80 -16.59
C ARG A 298 -19.23 27.06 -17.89
N LEU A 299 -20.40 26.42 -17.97
CA LEU A 299 -20.78 25.54 -19.07
C LEU A 299 -21.87 26.19 -19.93
N GLU A 300 -21.76 26.03 -21.24
CA GLU A 300 -22.83 26.39 -22.17
C GLU A 300 -24.12 25.61 -21.82
N GLY A 301 -25.23 26.33 -21.62
CA GLY A 301 -26.50 25.76 -21.15
C GLY A 301 -26.58 25.52 -19.63
N GLY A 302 -25.49 25.72 -18.89
CA GLY A 302 -25.45 25.47 -17.45
C GLY A 302 -26.30 26.41 -16.61
N ALA A 303 -26.54 27.66 -17.06
CA ALA A 303 -27.37 28.62 -16.33
C ALA A 303 -28.78 28.08 -16.01
N ALA A 304 -29.40 27.34 -16.93
CA ALA A 304 -30.71 26.71 -16.71
C ALA A 304 -30.66 25.59 -15.65
N ILE A 305 -29.53 24.87 -15.56
CA ILE A 305 -29.31 23.83 -14.54
C ILE A 305 -29.14 24.49 -13.17
N GLY A 306 -28.32 25.54 -13.09
CA GLY A 306 -28.12 26.31 -11.85
C GLY A 306 -29.42 26.96 -11.35
N ALA A 307 -30.28 27.43 -12.24
CA ALA A 307 -31.59 27.99 -11.90
C ALA A 307 -32.54 26.97 -11.23
N ILE A 308 -32.29 25.67 -11.41
CA ILE A 308 -33.02 24.59 -10.72
C ILE A 308 -32.30 24.18 -9.44
N LEU A 309 -30.99 23.91 -9.51
CA LEU A 309 -30.27 23.29 -8.40
C LEU A 309 -29.87 24.26 -7.29
N ASN A 310 -29.67 25.55 -7.58
CA ASN A 310 -29.32 26.53 -6.54
C ASN A 310 -30.50 26.76 -5.56
N PRO A 311 -31.76 26.99 -6.01
CA PRO A 311 -32.90 27.10 -5.10
C PRO A 311 -33.14 25.86 -4.24
N LEU A 312 -32.86 24.65 -4.76
CA LEU A 312 -32.95 23.41 -3.99
C LEU A 312 -31.93 23.38 -2.85
N ALA A 313 -30.72 23.88 -3.06
CA ALA A 313 -29.71 23.99 -2.02
C ALA A 313 -30.07 25.07 -0.99
N GLU A 314 -30.63 26.20 -1.43
CA GLU A 314 -31.06 27.27 -0.51
C GLU A 314 -32.25 26.83 0.37
N ASN A 315 -33.14 26.00 -0.16
CA ASN A 315 -34.40 25.60 0.50
C ASN A 315 -34.48 24.09 0.74
N PHE A 316 -33.36 23.47 1.11
CA PHE A 316 -33.28 22.01 1.28
C PHE A 316 -34.24 21.51 2.39
N ASN A 317 -35.08 20.53 2.04
CA ASN A 317 -36.02 19.93 3.00
C ASN A 317 -35.38 18.77 3.77
N PHE A 318 -34.80 19.05 4.93
CA PHE A 318 -34.19 18.04 5.79
C PHE A 318 -35.16 16.98 6.33
N LYS A 319 -36.47 17.25 6.37
CA LYS A 319 -37.50 16.30 6.84
C LYS A 319 -37.95 15.36 5.73
N ASN A 320 -38.00 15.85 4.49
CA ASN A 320 -38.40 15.07 3.34
C ASN A 320 -37.53 15.42 2.12
N PRO A 321 -36.32 14.85 2.01
CA PRO A 321 -35.46 15.05 0.85
C PRO A 321 -36.13 14.59 -0.46
N SER A 322 -36.96 13.55 -0.44
CA SER A 322 -37.59 13.03 -1.67
C SER A 322 -38.42 14.07 -2.43
N ALA A 323 -38.90 15.13 -1.76
CA ALA A 323 -39.65 16.22 -2.38
C ALA A 323 -38.91 16.91 -3.54
N MET A 324 -37.57 16.83 -3.58
CA MET A 324 -36.76 17.45 -4.66
C MET A 324 -36.61 16.56 -5.90
N LEU A 325 -37.06 15.30 -5.88
CA LEU A 325 -36.88 14.36 -6.98
C LEU A 325 -37.35 14.90 -8.35
N PRO A 326 -38.54 15.54 -8.49
CA PRO A 326 -38.97 16.07 -9.78
C PRO A 326 -37.98 17.07 -10.38
N ASP A 327 -37.38 17.93 -9.56
CA ASP A 327 -36.47 18.96 -10.03
C ASP A 327 -35.05 18.41 -10.27
N LEU A 328 -34.60 17.43 -9.48
CA LEU A 328 -33.37 16.69 -9.77
C LEU A 328 -33.45 15.95 -11.10
N ILE A 329 -34.61 15.36 -11.44
CA ILE A 329 -34.84 14.68 -12.71
C ILE A 329 -34.78 15.66 -13.88
N LYS A 330 -35.42 16.84 -13.76
CA LYS A 330 -35.30 17.91 -14.78
C LYS A 330 -33.86 18.36 -14.96
N ALA A 331 -33.13 18.56 -13.86
CA ALA A 331 -31.71 18.93 -13.91
C ALA A 331 -30.88 17.83 -14.58
N TYR A 332 -31.13 16.56 -14.28
CA TYR A 332 -30.46 15.41 -14.90
C TYR A 332 -30.66 15.40 -16.41
N ASP A 333 -31.88 15.63 -16.90
CA ASP A 333 -32.16 15.69 -18.33
C ASP A 333 -31.52 16.91 -19.02
N LEU A 334 -31.39 18.05 -18.34
CA LEU A 334 -30.60 19.18 -18.86
C LEU A 334 -29.10 18.83 -18.93
N VAL A 335 -28.55 18.19 -17.90
CA VAL A 335 -27.15 17.77 -17.86
C VAL A 335 -26.83 16.79 -19.00
N LYS A 336 -27.74 15.85 -19.33
CA LYS A 336 -27.58 14.92 -20.48
C LYS A 336 -27.25 15.64 -21.79
N ASN A 337 -27.78 16.84 -21.95
CA ASN A 337 -27.66 17.63 -23.18
C ASN A 337 -26.47 18.59 -23.18
N LEU A 338 -25.65 18.63 -22.11
CA LEU A 338 -24.44 19.44 -22.09
C LEU A 338 -23.45 18.99 -23.17
N LYS A 339 -22.84 19.96 -23.85
CA LYS A 339 -21.80 19.69 -24.87
C LYS A 339 -20.48 19.25 -24.26
N ASP A 340 -20.14 19.78 -23.07
CA ASP A 340 -18.93 19.39 -22.35
C ASP A 340 -19.07 17.94 -21.84
N THR A 341 -18.36 17.02 -22.49
CA THR A 341 -18.46 15.59 -22.18
C THR A 341 -17.86 15.23 -20.82
N HIS A 342 -16.88 16.00 -20.33
CA HIS A 342 -16.19 15.76 -19.07
C HIS A 342 -17.09 16.09 -17.88
N TRP A 343 -17.60 17.32 -17.82
CA TRP A 343 -18.52 17.73 -16.75
C TRP A 343 -19.86 17.03 -16.85
N ARG A 344 -20.36 16.74 -18.06
CA ARG A 344 -21.58 15.93 -18.24
C ARG A 344 -21.44 14.58 -17.55
N ALA A 345 -20.38 13.82 -17.82
CA ALA A 345 -20.20 12.50 -17.21
C ALA A 345 -20.13 12.57 -15.67
N ILE A 346 -19.39 13.54 -15.13
CA ILE A 346 -19.25 13.74 -13.69
C ILE A 346 -20.59 14.11 -13.05
N LYS A 347 -21.29 15.11 -13.59
CA LYS A 347 -22.53 15.64 -13.01
C LYS A 347 -23.70 14.68 -13.18
N LEU A 348 -23.77 13.91 -14.27
CA LEU A 348 -24.74 12.83 -14.40
C LEU A 348 -24.57 11.78 -13.31
N LYS A 349 -23.33 11.35 -13.02
CA LYS A 349 -23.11 10.36 -11.97
C LYS A 349 -23.46 10.90 -10.59
N GLN A 350 -23.10 12.15 -10.28
CA GLN A 350 -23.46 12.79 -9.01
C GLN A 350 -24.98 12.94 -8.85
N LEU A 351 -25.69 13.36 -9.90
CA LEU A 351 -27.14 13.48 -9.88
C LEU A 351 -27.85 12.12 -9.81
N GLU A 352 -27.36 11.09 -10.52
CA GLU A 352 -27.88 9.72 -10.41
C GLU A 352 -27.83 9.24 -8.96
N THR A 353 -26.67 9.36 -8.30
CA THR A 353 -26.52 9.00 -6.88
C THR A 353 -27.48 9.82 -6.00
N LEU A 354 -27.54 11.15 -6.18
CA LEU A 354 -28.41 12.02 -5.38
C LEU A 354 -29.89 11.69 -5.57
N ILE A 355 -30.33 11.38 -6.80
CA ILE A 355 -31.70 10.94 -7.10
C ILE A 355 -32.02 9.65 -6.37
N LEU A 356 -31.13 8.65 -6.43
CA LEU A 356 -31.35 7.37 -5.76
C LEU A 356 -31.43 7.57 -4.24
N ASP A 357 -30.48 8.31 -3.66
CA ASP A 357 -30.42 8.49 -2.21
C ASP A 357 -31.57 9.35 -1.68
N CYS A 358 -31.96 10.43 -2.37
CA CYS A 358 -33.12 11.26 -2.00
C CYS A 358 -34.44 10.49 -2.08
N GLY A 359 -34.57 9.57 -3.04
CA GLY A 359 -35.73 8.69 -3.15
C GLY A 359 -35.70 7.49 -2.20
N GLY A 360 -34.58 7.28 -1.49
CA GLY A 360 -34.32 6.04 -0.76
C GLY A 360 -34.41 4.80 -1.66
N ILE A 361 -34.11 4.95 -2.95
CA ILE A 361 -34.16 3.91 -3.97
C ILE A 361 -32.93 3.02 -3.77
N PHE A 362 -33.15 1.82 -3.28
CA PHE A 362 -32.11 0.83 -3.07
C PHE A 362 -32.24 -0.27 -4.11
N LEU A 363 -31.10 -0.58 -4.76
CA LEU A 363 -30.96 -1.57 -5.81
C LEU A 363 -29.69 -2.37 -5.52
N GLU A 364 -29.79 -3.69 -5.50
CA GLU A 364 -28.68 -4.58 -5.18
C GLU A 364 -28.72 -5.86 -6.00
N ALA A 365 -27.54 -6.41 -6.29
CA ALA A 365 -27.37 -7.74 -6.85
C ALA A 365 -26.47 -8.58 -5.93
N ALA A 366 -27.06 -9.54 -5.22
CA ALA A 366 -26.37 -10.39 -4.26
C ALA A 366 -26.25 -11.83 -4.79
N ALA A 367 -25.02 -12.29 -5.04
CA ALA A 367 -24.71 -13.65 -5.40
C ALA A 367 -24.85 -14.60 -4.20
N ASN A 368 -25.16 -15.87 -4.46
CA ASN A 368 -25.21 -16.93 -3.46
C ASN A 368 -23.83 -17.44 -3.02
N THR A 369 -22.75 -16.97 -3.65
CA THR A 369 -21.36 -17.33 -3.35
C THR A 369 -20.43 -16.13 -3.50
N ASN A 370 -19.29 -16.12 -2.80
CA ASN A 370 -18.27 -15.06 -2.93
C ASN A 370 -17.22 -15.33 -4.00
N ALA A 371 -17.23 -16.50 -4.64
CA ALA A 371 -16.30 -16.80 -5.71
C ALA A 371 -16.87 -17.76 -6.74
N VAL A 372 -16.59 -17.50 -8.01
CA VAL A 372 -16.93 -18.35 -9.15
C VAL A 372 -15.69 -18.54 -10.04
N ASN A 373 -15.64 -19.63 -10.81
CA ASN A 373 -14.57 -19.78 -11.80
C ASN A 373 -14.94 -19.10 -13.12
N PRO A 374 -13.96 -18.77 -13.98
CA PRO A 374 -14.21 -18.33 -15.34
C PRO A 374 -15.22 -19.23 -16.07
N ASN A 375 -16.25 -18.63 -16.66
CA ASN A 375 -17.37 -19.33 -17.32
C ASN A 375 -18.23 -20.23 -16.41
N GLY A 376 -18.05 -20.18 -15.09
CA GLY A 376 -18.93 -20.88 -14.14
C GLY A 376 -20.28 -20.19 -14.02
N SER A 377 -21.28 -20.91 -13.49
CA SER A 377 -22.59 -20.36 -13.18
C SER A 377 -22.73 -20.01 -11.70
N TYR A 378 -23.59 -19.04 -11.41
CA TYR A 378 -23.95 -18.64 -10.04
C TYR A 378 -25.35 -18.01 -10.00
N ASP A 379 -26.02 -18.10 -8.85
CA ASP A 379 -27.34 -17.48 -8.67
C ASP A 379 -27.19 -16.12 -8.02
N VAL A 380 -28.07 -15.20 -8.41
CA VAL A 380 -28.13 -13.82 -7.93
C VAL A 380 -29.56 -13.50 -7.50
N THR A 381 -29.69 -12.99 -6.29
CA THR A 381 -30.90 -12.34 -5.80
C THR A 381 -30.78 -10.83 -6.02
N LEU A 382 -31.77 -10.25 -6.69
CA LEU A 382 -31.86 -8.82 -6.95
C LEU A 382 -32.86 -8.20 -5.98
N GLU A 383 -32.44 -7.20 -5.22
CA GLU A 383 -33.32 -6.42 -4.33
C GLU A 383 -33.60 -5.05 -4.96
N ALA A 384 -34.88 -4.66 -5.01
CA ALA A 384 -35.30 -3.33 -5.42
C ALA A 384 -36.37 -2.78 -4.47
N ILE A 385 -36.17 -1.55 -3.98
CA ILE A 385 -37.13 -0.83 -3.14
C ILE A 385 -37.08 0.66 -3.40
N ASN A 386 -38.24 1.30 -3.47
CA ASN A 386 -38.42 2.75 -3.52
C ASN A 386 -39.01 3.20 -2.18
N ARG A 387 -38.42 4.18 -1.49
CA ARG A 387 -38.93 4.68 -0.19
C ARG A 387 -39.58 6.05 -0.29
N SER A 388 -39.81 6.53 -1.52
CA SER A 388 -40.48 7.79 -1.79
C SER A 388 -41.90 7.58 -2.33
N GLU A 389 -42.72 8.62 -2.27
CA GLU A 389 -44.05 8.66 -2.87
C GLU A 389 -44.02 8.84 -4.41
N PHE A 390 -42.83 9.06 -4.98
CA PHE A 390 -42.69 9.23 -6.42
C PHE A 390 -42.61 7.85 -7.11
N PRO A 391 -43.44 7.57 -8.13
CA PRO A 391 -43.41 6.27 -8.81
C PRO A 391 -42.06 5.99 -9.48
N VAL A 392 -41.51 4.81 -9.18
CA VAL A 392 -40.30 4.27 -9.81
C VAL A 392 -40.67 2.92 -10.43
N VAL A 393 -40.30 2.72 -11.70
CA VAL A 393 -40.56 1.47 -12.41
C VAL A 393 -39.24 0.80 -12.78
N VAL A 394 -39.06 -0.47 -12.42
CA VAL A 394 -37.95 -1.29 -12.93
C VAL A 394 -38.40 -1.92 -14.24
N THR A 395 -37.76 -1.50 -15.33
CA THR A 395 -38.12 -1.89 -16.70
C THR A 395 -37.27 -3.04 -17.24
N GLY A 396 -36.17 -3.39 -16.56
CA GLY A 396 -35.40 -4.56 -16.89
C GLY A 396 -34.06 -4.62 -16.19
N ILE A 397 -33.43 -5.79 -16.30
CA ILE A 397 -32.09 -6.09 -15.82
C ILE A 397 -31.25 -6.53 -17.00
N LYS A 398 -30.08 -5.95 -17.14
CA LYS A 398 -29.11 -6.28 -18.20
C LYS A 398 -27.77 -6.67 -17.61
N SER A 399 -27.01 -7.46 -18.34
CA SER A 399 -25.57 -7.60 -18.13
C SER A 399 -24.85 -6.31 -18.53
N LYS A 400 -23.59 -6.18 -18.10
CA LYS A 400 -22.73 -5.03 -18.44
C LYS A 400 -22.56 -4.78 -19.94
N ASP A 401 -22.63 -5.83 -20.77
CA ASP A 401 -22.57 -5.72 -22.25
C ASP A 401 -23.90 -5.29 -22.88
N GLY A 402 -24.95 -5.11 -22.09
CA GLY A 402 -26.27 -4.67 -22.52
C GLY A 402 -27.24 -5.79 -22.87
N SER A 403 -26.84 -7.06 -22.76
CA SER A 403 -27.74 -8.19 -22.99
C SER A 403 -28.86 -8.19 -21.96
N VAL A 404 -30.11 -8.33 -22.41
CA VAL A 404 -31.29 -8.36 -21.53
C VAL A 404 -31.31 -9.71 -20.83
N LEU A 405 -31.16 -9.68 -19.50
CA LEU A 405 -31.23 -10.85 -18.63
C LEU A 405 -32.65 -11.07 -18.14
N LEU A 406 -33.36 -9.98 -17.84
CA LEU A 406 -34.75 -10.01 -17.40
C LEU A 406 -35.49 -8.77 -17.90
N ALA A 407 -36.56 -8.97 -18.67
CA ALA A 407 -37.46 -7.88 -19.06
C ALA A 407 -38.53 -7.71 -17.97
N LEU A 408 -38.69 -6.51 -17.46
CA LEU A 408 -39.60 -6.20 -16.36
C LEU A 408 -40.53 -5.03 -16.70
N ASN A 409 -41.57 -4.87 -15.90
CA ASN A 409 -42.36 -3.65 -15.84
C ASN A 409 -42.91 -3.48 -14.41
N GLU A 410 -42.02 -3.63 -13.43
CA GLU A 410 -42.39 -3.67 -12.02
C GLU A 410 -42.44 -2.25 -11.45
N THR A 411 -43.62 -1.82 -11.01
CA THR A 411 -43.77 -0.54 -10.31
C THR A 411 -43.45 -0.76 -8.83
N LEU A 412 -42.43 -0.05 -8.32
CA LEU A 412 -42.04 -0.13 -6.92
C LEU A 412 -42.99 0.73 -6.07
N ALA A 413 -43.89 0.07 -5.34
CA ALA A 413 -44.75 0.71 -4.36
C ALA A 413 -43.92 1.33 -3.22
N PRO A 414 -44.37 2.45 -2.61
CA PRO A 414 -43.64 3.11 -1.54
C PRO A 414 -43.33 2.17 -0.37
N ASN A 415 -42.05 2.05 -0.07
CA ASN A 415 -41.45 1.25 1.00
C ASN A 415 -41.81 -0.25 0.97
N GLU A 416 -42.10 -0.79 -0.21
CA GLU A 416 -42.33 -2.23 -0.43
C GLU A 416 -41.14 -2.85 -1.15
N LYS A 417 -40.51 -3.86 -0.54
CA LYS A 417 -39.38 -4.58 -1.13
C LYS A 417 -39.86 -5.50 -2.26
N LYS A 418 -39.18 -5.48 -3.41
CA LYS A 418 -39.31 -6.45 -4.49
C LYS A 418 -38.01 -7.23 -4.64
N GLU A 419 -38.15 -8.54 -4.83
CA GLU A 419 -37.04 -9.45 -5.06
C GLU A 419 -37.23 -10.19 -6.38
N PHE A 420 -36.13 -10.38 -7.10
CA PHE A 420 -36.07 -11.18 -8.31
C PHE A 420 -34.90 -12.15 -8.22
N GLU A 421 -35.05 -13.35 -8.75
CA GLU A 421 -33.99 -14.34 -8.81
C GLU A 421 -33.53 -14.54 -10.25
N LEU A 422 -32.22 -14.67 -10.44
CA LEU A 422 -31.59 -14.86 -11.73
C LEU A 422 -30.41 -15.83 -11.61
N THR A 423 -30.26 -16.76 -12.53
CA THR A 423 -29.03 -17.54 -12.69
C THR A 423 -28.18 -16.91 -13.79
N ILE A 424 -26.94 -16.56 -13.46
CA ILE A 424 -25.93 -16.16 -14.43
C ILE A 424 -25.25 -17.45 -14.92
N GLU A 425 -25.55 -17.86 -16.15
CA GLU A 425 -25.05 -19.11 -16.72
C GLU A 425 -23.54 -19.11 -17.00
N LYS A 426 -22.96 -17.93 -17.24
CA LYS A 426 -21.57 -17.79 -17.65
C LYS A 426 -20.96 -16.52 -17.08
N ALA A 427 -20.27 -16.67 -15.96
CA ALA A 427 -19.41 -15.64 -15.40
C ALA A 427 -18.31 -15.22 -16.39
N SER A 428 -17.84 -13.99 -16.23
CA SER A 428 -16.75 -13.39 -16.99
C SER A 428 -15.50 -14.28 -16.97
N THR A 429 -14.74 -14.22 -18.06
CA THR A 429 -13.45 -14.91 -18.17
C THR A 429 -12.31 -14.15 -17.50
N LYS A 430 -12.54 -12.90 -17.07
CA LYS A 430 -11.54 -12.03 -16.45
C LYS A 430 -11.46 -12.31 -14.95
N ILE A 431 -10.26 -12.66 -14.49
CA ILE A 431 -9.98 -12.93 -13.08
C ILE A 431 -10.06 -11.65 -12.24
N SER A 432 -10.56 -11.77 -11.01
CA SER A 432 -10.66 -10.70 -10.00
C SER A 432 -9.36 -10.58 -9.20
N ALA A 433 -8.28 -10.17 -9.87
CA ALA A 433 -7.00 -9.85 -9.23
C ALA A 433 -6.62 -8.39 -9.48
N PRO A 434 -5.80 -7.77 -8.61
CA PRO A 434 -5.24 -6.44 -8.87
C PRO A 434 -4.53 -6.41 -10.23
N TYR A 435 -5.01 -5.58 -11.16
CA TYR A 435 -4.59 -5.63 -12.57
C TYR A 435 -3.09 -5.40 -12.78
N TRP A 436 -2.46 -4.71 -11.81
CA TRP A 436 -1.05 -4.36 -11.79
C TRP A 436 -0.15 -5.51 -11.28
N LEU A 437 -0.74 -6.63 -10.87
CA LEU A 437 -0.07 -7.86 -10.44
C LEU A 437 -0.26 -9.03 -11.39
N ASN A 438 -1.05 -8.87 -12.46
CA ASN A 438 -1.30 -9.93 -13.44
C ASN A 438 -0.04 -10.32 -14.22
N GLU A 439 0.92 -9.41 -14.35
CA GLU A 439 2.20 -9.65 -15.01
C GLU A 439 3.35 -9.09 -14.17
N GLN A 440 4.52 -9.73 -14.28
CA GLN A 440 5.72 -9.27 -13.59
C GLN A 440 6.20 -7.91 -14.15
N GLY A 441 6.39 -6.95 -13.23
CA GLY A 441 6.99 -5.64 -13.50
C GLY A 441 8.51 -5.64 -13.57
N THR A 442 9.09 -4.44 -13.60
CA THR A 442 10.51 -4.21 -13.32
C THR A 442 10.69 -3.77 -11.86
N LEU A 443 11.93 -3.55 -11.42
CA LEU A 443 12.21 -3.01 -10.08
C LEU A 443 11.46 -1.69 -9.83
N GLY A 444 11.37 -0.81 -10.84
CA GLY A 444 10.76 0.50 -10.70
C GLY A 444 9.36 0.67 -11.27
N MET A 445 8.82 -0.31 -12.00
CA MET A 445 7.54 -0.16 -12.71
C MET A 445 6.69 -1.43 -12.68
N TYR A 446 5.44 -1.30 -12.27
CA TYR A 446 4.40 -2.30 -12.50
C TYR A 446 3.99 -2.35 -13.97
N LYS A 447 3.60 -3.54 -14.43
CA LYS A 447 2.90 -3.70 -15.71
C LYS A 447 1.41 -3.52 -15.51
N ALA A 448 0.75 -2.87 -16.46
CA ALA A 448 -0.70 -2.68 -16.42
C ALA A 448 -1.28 -2.56 -17.82
N PRO A 449 -2.51 -3.06 -18.06
CA PRO A 449 -3.24 -2.78 -19.28
C PRO A 449 -3.47 -1.27 -19.42
N GLU A 450 -3.29 -0.75 -20.64
CA GLU A 450 -3.32 0.70 -20.89
C GLU A 450 -4.59 1.39 -20.40
N ALA A 451 -5.76 0.75 -20.56
CA ALA A 451 -7.04 1.29 -20.14
C ALA A 451 -7.21 1.41 -18.62
N MET A 452 -6.40 0.68 -17.83
CA MET A 452 -6.46 0.64 -16.36
C MET A 452 -5.39 1.49 -15.68
N ILE A 453 -4.40 2.00 -16.43
CA ILE A 453 -3.40 2.93 -15.89
C ILE A 453 -4.11 4.13 -15.25
N GLY A 454 -3.76 4.45 -14.01
CA GLY A 454 -4.42 5.49 -13.23
C GLY A 454 -5.42 4.97 -12.19
N MET A 455 -5.97 3.77 -12.38
CA MET A 455 -7.05 3.25 -11.54
C MET A 455 -6.52 2.66 -10.22
N PRO A 456 -7.21 2.89 -9.08
CA PRO A 456 -6.82 2.28 -7.81
C PRO A 456 -7.11 0.78 -7.77
N GLU A 457 -8.23 0.34 -8.35
CA GLU A 457 -8.69 -1.04 -8.32
C GLU A 457 -8.95 -1.57 -9.73
N THR A 458 -8.95 -2.91 -9.85
CA THR A 458 -9.48 -3.58 -11.03
C THR A 458 -10.99 -3.39 -11.05
N PRO A 459 -11.59 -2.87 -12.15
CA PRO A 459 -13.03 -2.79 -12.24
C PRO A 459 -13.69 -4.15 -12.06
N THR A 460 -14.74 -4.22 -11.22
CA THR A 460 -15.47 -5.46 -10.93
C THR A 460 -15.90 -6.14 -12.23
N PRO A 461 -15.56 -7.43 -12.43
CA PRO A 461 -15.87 -8.12 -13.67
C PRO A 461 -17.37 -8.42 -13.81
N GLU A 462 -18.06 -8.67 -12.69
CA GLU A 462 -19.50 -8.94 -12.65
C GLU A 462 -20.27 -7.68 -12.23
N GLN A 463 -21.03 -7.12 -13.17
CA GLN A 463 -21.93 -5.98 -12.91
C GLN A 463 -23.25 -6.18 -13.66
N LEU A 464 -24.34 -5.77 -13.01
CA LEU A 464 -25.68 -5.73 -13.59
C LEU A 464 -26.14 -4.28 -13.76
N ILE A 465 -26.96 -4.04 -14.77
CA ILE A 465 -27.57 -2.74 -15.06
C ILE A 465 -29.06 -2.85 -14.76
N PHE A 466 -29.53 -2.06 -13.80
CA PHE A 466 -30.95 -1.87 -13.52
C PHE A 466 -31.46 -0.73 -14.39
N ASP A 467 -32.31 -1.05 -15.35
CA ASP A 467 -33.01 -0.04 -16.14
C ASP A 467 -34.24 0.42 -15.36
N ILE A 468 -34.18 1.61 -14.77
CA ILE A 468 -35.30 2.20 -14.03
C ILE A 468 -35.87 3.41 -14.75
N GLN A 469 -37.15 3.67 -14.52
CA GLN A 469 -37.86 4.83 -15.01
C GLN A 469 -38.47 5.60 -13.84
N ILE A 470 -38.19 6.90 -13.79
CA ILE A 470 -38.77 7.85 -12.83
C ILE A 470 -39.46 8.93 -13.65
N GLN A 471 -40.79 9.02 -13.55
CA GLN A 471 -41.61 9.84 -14.45
C GLN A 471 -41.33 9.49 -15.93
N THR A 472 -40.82 10.43 -16.74
CA THR A 472 -40.46 10.22 -18.15
C THR A 472 -39.00 9.87 -18.36
N THR A 473 -38.18 9.87 -17.31
CA THR A 473 -36.72 9.80 -17.40
C THR A 473 -36.23 8.39 -17.10
N LYS A 474 -35.46 7.84 -18.03
CA LYS A 474 -34.80 6.54 -17.88
C LYS A 474 -33.40 6.71 -17.29
N LEU A 475 -33.06 5.85 -16.33
CA LEU A 475 -31.75 5.75 -15.69
C LEU A 475 -31.23 4.32 -15.80
N ASN A 476 -29.95 4.18 -16.12
CA ASN A 476 -29.27 2.90 -16.22
C ASN A 476 -28.32 2.77 -15.03
N VAL A 477 -28.80 2.13 -13.96
CA VAL A 477 -28.10 2.09 -12.69
C VAL A 477 -27.22 0.85 -12.62
N VAL A 478 -25.91 1.05 -12.69
CA VAL A 478 -24.92 -0.04 -12.58
C VAL A 478 -24.75 -0.46 -11.12
N ARG A 479 -24.77 -1.77 -10.88
CA ARG A 479 -24.48 -2.40 -9.59
C ARG A 479 -23.46 -3.51 -9.76
N ASP A 480 -22.47 -3.51 -8.89
CA ASP A 480 -21.54 -4.62 -8.74
C ASP A 480 -22.29 -5.80 -8.14
N VAL A 481 -21.99 -7.01 -8.61
CA VAL A 481 -22.49 -8.21 -7.97
C VAL A 481 -21.65 -8.47 -6.72
N VAL A 482 -22.31 -8.54 -5.57
CA VAL A 482 -21.67 -8.73 -4.26
C VAL A 482 -22.10 -10.05 -3.65
N TYR A 483 -21.36 -10.54 -2.66
CA TYR A 483 -21.80 -11.58 -1.76
C TYR A 483 -22.07 -10.96 -0.39
N LYS A 484 -23.19 -11.30 0.24
CA LYS A 484 -23.49 -10.83 1.60
C LYS A 484 -23.96 -11.95 2.50
N TYR A 485 -23.60 -11.85 3.78
CA TYR A 485 -24.01 -12.79 4.81
C TYR A 485 -24.15 -12.09 6.17
N THR A 486 -24.82 -12.75 7.12
CA THR A 486 -24.97 -12.25 8.48
C THR A 486 -23.90 -12.87 9.38
N ASP A 487 -23.01 -12.03 9.89
CA ASP A 487 -22.05 -12.37 10.94
C ASP A 487 -22.66 -12.09 12.33
N PRO A 488 -22.55 -13.01 13.31
CA PRO A 488 -23.12 -12.81 14.65
C PRO A 488 -22.58 -11.60 15.42
N VAL A 489 -21.38 -11.12 15.08
CA VAL A 489 -20.70 -9.98 15.73
C VAL A 489 -20.82 -8.72 14.89
N LYS A 490 -20.57 -8.82 13.58
CA LYS A 490 -20.51 -7.67 12.65
C LYS A 490 -21.87 -7.31 12.03
N GLY A 491 -22.86 -8.19 12.13
CA GLY A 491 -24.14 -8.03 11.45
C GLY A 491 -24.03 -8.30 9.95
N GLU A 492 -24.55 -7.40 9.12
CA GLU A 492 -24.51 -7.56 7.66
C GLU A 492 -23.07 -7.35 7.12
N VAL A 493 -22.47 -8.38 6.54
CA VAL A 493 -21.10 -8.33 5.97
C VAL A 493 -21.18 -8.48 4.46
N TYR A 494 -20.45 -7.63 3.75
CA TYR A 494 -20.33 -7.62 2.29
C TYR A 494 -18.93 -8.08 1.87
N GLN A 495 -18.89 -8.88 0.80
CA GLN A 495 -17.69 -9.31 0.08
C GLN A 495 -17.92 -9.09 -1.43
N PRO A 496 -16.88 -8.82 -2.24
CA PRO A 496 -17.03 -8.86 -3.68
C PRO A 496 -17.31 -10.30 -4.15
N LEU A 497 -18.05 -10.45 -5.24
CA LEU A 497 -18.01 -11.70 -6.02
C LEU A 497 -16.72 -11.72 -6.83
N GLU A 498 -15.83 -12.65 -6.52
CA GLU A 498 -14.55 -12.78 -7.21
C GLU A 498 -14.56 -13.91 -8.24
N ILE A 499 -13.95 -13.65 -9.40
CA ILE A 499 -13.70 -14.65 -10.42
C ILE A 499 -12.29 -15.20 -10.23
N LEU A 500 -12.16 -16.46 -9.82
CA LEU A 500 -10.89 -17.08 -9.43
C LEU A 500 -10.58 -18.36 -10.23
N PRO A 501 -9.30 -18.74 -10.37
CA PRO A 501 -8.92 -19.97 -11.07
C PRO A 501 -9.57 -21.24 -10.49
N ALA A 502 -9.76 -22.25 -11.35
CA ALA A 502 -10.35 -23.53 -10.95
C ALA A 502 -9.48 -24.33 -9.96
N VAL A 503 -8.19 -24.02 -9.89
CA VAL A 503 -7.23 -24.59 -8.95
C VAL A 503 -6.11 -23.58 -8.72
N THR A 504 -5.57 -23.57 -7.51
CA THR A 504 -4.38 -22.80 -7.14
C THR A 504 -3.41 -23.74 -6.43
N SER A 505 -2.14 -23.36 -6.36
CA SER A 505 -1.16 -24.11 -5.58
C SER A 505 -0.25 -23.19 -4.81
N SER A 506 0.31 -23.62 -3.69
CA SER A 506 1.28 -22.83 -2.92
C SER A 506 2.46 -23.66 -2.45
N ILE A 507 3.63 -23.03 -2.42
CA ILE A 507 4.82 -23.50 -1.70
C ILE A 507 4.91 -22.64 -0.44
N PRO A 508 4.66 -23.19 0.77
CA PRO A 508 4.58 -22.40 2.00
C PRO A 508 5.87 -21.65 2.36
N GLU A 509 7.02 -22.31 2.20
CA GLU A 509 8.33 -21.71 2.47
C GLU A 509 8.81 -20.97 1.21
N LYS A 510 8.90 -19.64 1.28
CA LYS A 510 9.20 -18.78 0.12
C LYS A 510 10.68 -18.70 -0.23
N VAL A 511 11.56 -19.03 0.71
CA VAL A 511 13.01 -19.05 0.51
C VAL A 511 13.54 -20.33 1.13
N LEU A 512 14.17 -21.17 0.32
CA LEU A 512 14.63 -22.50 0.69
C LEU A 512 16.15 -22.56 0.58
N ILE A 513 16.81 -22.60 1.73
CA ILE A 513 18.27 -22.69 1.81
C ILE A 513 18.73 -24.14 1.94
N PHE A 514 19.76 -24.50 1.15
CA PHE A 514 20.46 -25.77 1.18
C PHE A 514 21.95 -25.52 1.48
N SER A 515 22.35 -25.71 2.73
CA SER A 515 23.74 -25.61 3.19
C SER A 515 24.59 -26.83 2.83
N SER A 516 23.97 -27.96 2.50
CA SER A 516 24.62 -29.21 2.11
C SER A 516 23.96 -29.84 0.88
N GLU A 517 24.47 -30.99 0.43
CA GLU A 517 23.88 -31.79 -0.66
C GLU A 517 22.66 -32.61 -0.21
N ALA A 518 22.24 -32.49 1.05
CA ALA A 518 21.10 -33.22 1.59
C ALA A 518 19.78 -32.77 0.93
N SER A 519 18.97 -33.74 0.51
CA SER A 519 17.62 -33.48 0.00
C SER A 519 16.69 -33.00 1.10
N ARG A 520 15.69 -32.19 0.73
CA ARG A 520 14.59 -31.76 1.61
C ARG A 520 13.25 -32.15 1.02
N GLU A 521 12.29 -32.51 1.87
CA GLU A 521 10.89 -32.61 1.46
C GLU A 521 10.28 -31.20 1.41
N ILE A 522 9.72 -30.84 0.26
CA ILE A 522 9.03 -29.58 0.03
C ILE A 522 7.54 -29.87 -0.19
N PRO A 523 6.65 -29.35 0.66
CA PRO A 523 5.21 -29.49 0.47
C PRO A 523 4.71 -28.51 -0.59
N VAL A 524 3.92 -29.02 -1.53
CA VAL A 524 3.10 -28.24 -2.47
C VAL A 524 1.65 -28.47 -2.10
N ILE A 525 0.95 -27.41 -1.75
CA ILE A 525 -0.46 -27.46 -1.35
C ILE A 525 -1.30 -27.07 -2.56
N VAL A 526 -2.11 -27.99 -3.07
CA VAL A 526 -3.05 -27.74 -4.17
C VAL A 526 -4.45 -27.53 -3.60
N THR A 527 -5.09 -26.41 -3.93
CA THR A 527 -6.42 -26.03 -3.41
C THR A 527 -7.44 -25.94 -4.53
N ALA A 528 -8.58 -26.60 -4.36
CA ALA A 528 -9.63 -26.66 -5.36
C ALA A 528 -10.50 -25.39 -5.39
N GLY A 529 -10.66 -24.79 -6.58
CA GLY A 529 -11.56 -23.66 -6.83
C GLY A 529 -13.00 -24.08 -7.16
N ARG A 530 -13.23 -25.38 -7.43
CA ARG A 530 -14.54 -26.02 -7.66
C ARG A 530 -14.53 -27.47 -7.22
N ASP A 531 -15.71 -28.06 -7.14
CA ASP A 531 -15.88 -29.47 -6.82
C ASP A 531 -15.27 -30.38 -7.90
N ASN A 532 -14.86 -31.57 -7.45
CA ASN A 532 -14.39 -32.70 -8.26
C ASN A 532 -13.29 -32.33 -9.27
N ILE A 533 -12.15 -31.85 -8.77
CA ILE A 533 -10.96 -31.63 -9.60
C ILE A 533 -9.97 -32.78 -9.44
N THR A 534 -9.41 -33.21 -10.56
CA THR A 534 -8.34 -34.21 -10.62
C THR A 534 -7.30 -33.71 -11.61
N GLY A 535 -6.03 -33.88 -11.28
CA GLY A 535 -4.95 -33.40 -12.12
C GLY A 535 -3.58 -33.78 -11.58
N THR A 536 -2.57 -33.16 -12.17
CA THR A 536 -1.18 -33.32 -11.76
C THR A 536 -0.58 -31.99 -11.37
N VAL A 537 0.46 -32.04 -10.54
CA VAL A 537 1.31 -30.89 -10.26
C VAL A 537 2.75 -31.29 -10.44
N THR A 538 3.52 -30.39 -11.03
CA THR A 538 4.97 -30.51 -11.21
C THR A 538 5.64 -29.32 -10.53
N LEU A 539 6.86 -29.53 -10.02
CA LEU A 539 7.71 -28.44 -9.58
C LEU A 539 8.76 -28.19 -10.67
N GLN A 540 8.61 -27.09 -11.38
CA GLN A 540 9.66 -26.57 -12.23
C GLN A 540 10.83 -26.12 -11.34
N HIS A 541 12.05 -26.36 -11.80
CA HIS A 541 13.25 -26.13 -10.99
C HIS A 541 14.44 -25.70 -11.87
N PRO A 542 15.45 -25.02 -11.29
CA PRO A 542 16.63 -24.61 -12.04
C PRO A 542 17.46 -25.82 -12.48
N LYS A 543 18.32 -25.61 -13.48
CA LYS A 543 19.20 -26.64 -14.03
C LYS A 543 20.10 -27.23 -12.93
N GLY A 544 20.21 -28.56 -12.89
CA GLY A 544 21.05 -29.29 -11.95
C GLY A 544 20.38 -29.67 -10.62
N TRP A 545 19.21 -29.09 -10.32
CA TRP A 545 18.35 -29.56 -9.24
C TRP A 545 17.59 -30.81 -9.68
N ILE A 546 17.27 -31.69 -8.73
CA ILE A 546 16.51 -32.92 -8.98
C ILE A 546 15.28 -32.90 -8.09
N VAL A 547 14.12 -33.20 -8.67
CA VAL A 547 12.84 -33.29 -7.97
C VAL A 547 12.25 -34.69 -8.13
N SER A 548 11.82 -35.30 -7.03
CA SER A 548 11.18 -36.62 -7.02
C SER A 548 9.94 -36.63 -6.09
N PRO A 549 8.78 -37.15 -6.53
CA PRO A 549 8.50 -37.64 -7.88
C PRO A 549 8.52 -36.51 -8.92
N SER A 550 8.65 -36.83 -10.21
CA SER A 550 8.61 -35.81 -11.28
C SER A 550 7.24 -35.13 -11.42
N GLN A 551 6.18 -35.78 -10.93
CA GLN A 551 4.83 -35.26 -10.87
C GLN A 551 4.08 -35.84 -9.66
N GLY A 552 3.22 -35.04 -9.04
CA GLY A 552 2.27 -35.48 -8.04
C GLY A 552 0.86 -35.54 -8.62
N VAL A 553 0.07 -36.55 -8.25
CA VAL A 553 -1.35 -36.68 -8.67
C VAL A 553 -2.25 -36.30 -7.51
N PHE A 554 -3.27 -35.48 -7.76
CA PHE A 554 -4.27 -35.14 -6.76
C PHE A 554 -5.69 -35.42 -7.25
N ASN A 555 -6.59 -35.65 -6.29
CA ASN A 555 -8.02 -35.78 -6.51
C ASN A 555 -8.74 -35.14 -5.32
N ILE A 556 -9.35 -33.98 -5.57
CA ILE A 556 -9.99 -33.15 -4.55
C ILE A 556 -11.48 -33.06 -4.87
N LYS A 557 -12.32 -33.44 -3.89
CA LYS A 557 -13.76 -33.60 -4.11
C LYS A 557 -14.54 -32.31 -3.95
N ALA A 558 -14.18 -31.49 -2.97
CA ALA A 558 -14.94 -30.29 -2.62
C ALA A 558 -14.17 -29.00 -2.92
N LYS A 559 -14.88 -27.97 -3.38
CA LYS A 559 -14.39 -26.58 -3.45
C LYS A 559 -13.82 -26.15 -2.09
N GLY A 560 -12.67 -25.49 -2.12
CA GLY A 560 -11.95 -25.03 -0.92
C GLY A 560 -11.15 -26.11 -0.19
N GLN A 561 -11.34 -27.40 -0.51
CA GLN A 561 -10.49 -28.45 0.02
C GLN A 561 -9.08 -28.37 -0.60
N ALA A 562 -8.07 -28.70 0.19
CA ALA A 562 -6.68 -28.75 -0.24
C ALA A 562 -6.09 -30.16 -0.10
N GLN A 563 -5.13 -30.49 -0.95
CA GLN A 563 -4.30 -31.68 -0.86
C GLN A 563 -2.82 -31.27 -0.88
N THR A 564 -2.06 -31.74 0.11
CA THR A 564 -0.60 -31.53 0.16
C THR A 564 0.11 -32.69 -0.53
N LEU A 565 0.96 -32.35 -1.49
CA LEU A 565 1.86 -33.27 -2.17
C LEU A 565 3.29 -32.96 -1.77
N LYS A 566 4.08 -33.99 -1.48
CA LYS A 566 5.47 -33.82 -1.06
C LYS A 566 6.41 -34.15 -2.21
N PHE A 567 7.36 -33.25 -2.43
CA PHE A 567 8.43 -33.41 -3.40
C PHE A 567 9.78 -33.41 -2.68
N THR A 568 10.56 -34.46 -2.89
CA THR A 568 11.96 -34.51 -2.47
C THR A 568 12.78 -33.70 -3.47
N VAL A 569 13.39 -32.63 -2.99
CA VAL A 569 14.24 -31.75 -3.80
C VAL A 569 15.69 -31.90 -3.37
N THR A 570 16.54 -32.28 -4.33
CA THR A 570 17.97 -32.48 -4.14
C THR A 570 18.74 -31.35 -4.82
N PRO A 571 19.60 -30.61 -4.09
CA PRO A 571 20.39 -29.53 -4.66
C PRO A 571 21.56 -30.09 -5.51
N PRO A 572 22.10 -29.28 -6.44
CA PRO A 572 23.36 -29.62 -7.10
C PRO A 572 24.54 -29.58 -6.12
N LYS A 573 25.66 -30.17 -6.54
CA LYS A 573 26.91 -30.14 -5.78
C LYS A 573 27.46 -28.71 -5.61
N ASN A 574 27.44 -27.94 -6.69
CA ASN A 574 27.98 -26.58 -6.74
C ASN A 574 26.95 -25.54 -6.31
N GLN A 575 27.41 -24.32 -6.00
CA GLN A 575 26.53 -23.18 -5.75
C GLN A 575 25.56 -22.98 -6.91
N SER A 576 24.28 -22.76 -6.58
CA SER A 576 23.21 -22.57 -7.55
C SER A 576 22.03 -21.90 -6.87
N GLU A 577 21.36 -21.01 -7.58
CA GLU A 577 20.10 -20.41 -7.14
C GLU A 577 19.09 -20.36 -8.28
N GLY A 578 17.82 -20.15 -7.93
CA GLY A 578 16.73 -19.94 -8.87
C GLY A 578 15.38 -20.03 -8.18
N ALA A 579 14.33 -20.35 -8.92
CA ALA A 579 12.99 -20.51 -8.40
C ALA A 579 12.49 -21.95 -8.57
N LEU A 580 11.81 -22.47 -7.54
CA LEU A 580 10.89 -23.59 -7.68
C LEU A 580 9.51 -23.03 -7.97
N THR A 581 8.90 -23.43 -9.08
CA THR A 581 7.56 -22.97 -9.48
C THR A 581 6.60 -24.15 -9.56
N SER A 582 5.47 -24.05 -8.88
CA SER A 582 4.42 -25.06 -8.93
C SER A 582 3.56 -24.86 -10.19
N LEU A 583 3.50 -25.88 -11.04
CA LEU A 583 2.69 -25.90 -12.25
C LEU A 583 1.65 -27.02 -12.14
N VAL A 584 0.39 -26.63 -11.95
CA VAL A 584 -0.76 -27.52 -11.87
C VAL A 584 -1.38 -27.69 -13.25
N GLN A 585 -1.68 -28.93 -13.64
CA GLN A 585 -2.34 -29.27 -14.89
C GLN A 585 -3.72 -29.89 -14.63
N LEU A 586 -4.76 -29.31 -15.24
CA LEU A 586 -6.11 -29.86 -15.32
C LEU A 586 -6.49 -30.05 -16.81
N GLY A 587 -6.44 -31.29 -17.31
CA GLY A 587 -6.61 -31.54 -18.74
C GLY A 587 -5.54 -30.80 -19.56
N ASP A 588 -5.96 -29.90 -20.45
CA ASP A 588 -5.08 -29.08 -21.29
C ASP A 588 -4.76 -27.69 -20.68
N GLN A 589 -5.27 -27.40 -19.48
CA GLN A 589 -5.08 -26.10 -18.81
C GLN A 589 -3.98 -26.18 -17.75
N TYR A 590 -3.20 -25.10 -17.66
CA TYR A 590 -2.11 -24.95 -16.69
C TYR A 590 -2.37 -23.77 -15.74
N PHE A 591 -2.01 -23.96 -14.48
CA PHE A 591 -2.19 -22.97 -13.41
C PHE A 591 -0.90 -22.88 -12.59
N GLU A 592 -0.41 -21.66 -12.41
CA GLU A 592 0.86 -21.40 -11.72
C GLU A 592 0.69 -20.40 -10.56
N SER A 593 -0.54 -20.06 -10.18
CA SER A 593 -0.81 -19.06 -9.16
C SER A 593 -1.10 -19.69 -7.79
N GLU A 594 -0.63 -19.00 -6.75
CA GLU A 594 -1.13 -19.15 -5.39
C GLU A 594 -2.18 -18.09 -5.08
N LEU A 595 -3.10 -18.42 -4.17
CA LEU A 595 -4.14 -17.52 -3.68
C LEU A 595 -3.81 -17.08 -2.26
N ILE A 596 -3.56 -15.79 -2.09
CA ILE A 596 -3.27 -15.18 -0.79
C ILE A 596 -4.48 -14.37 -0.37
N THR A 597 -4.89 -14.54 0.89
CA THR A 597 -6.01 -13.82 1.48
C THR A 597 -5.48 -12.72 2.40
N ILE A 598 -6.04 -11.52 2.29
CA ILE A 598 -5.79 -10.40 3.20
C ILE A 598 -7.13 -10.03 3.82
N ASP A 599 -7.22 -10.19 5.14
CA ASP A 599 -8.45 -10.03 5.91
C ASP A 599 -8.20 -9.16 7.16
N TYR A 600 -8.23 -7.85 6.95
CA TYR A 600 -8.12 -6.86 8.02
C TYR A 600 -9.44 -6.12 8.17
N ASP A 601 -9.90 -5.91 9.40
CA ASP A 601 -11.21 -5.30 9.70
C ASP A 601 -11.46 -3.93 9.08
N HIS A 602 -10.41 -3.15 8.77
CA HIS A 602 -10.53 -1.77 8.26
C HIS A 602 -10.55 -1.66 6.74
N ILE A 603 -10.25 -2.72 6.01
CA ILE A 603 -10.26 -2.74 4.55
C ILE A 603 -11.20 -3.84 4.03
N PRO A 604 -11.67 -3.74 2.77
CA PRO A 604 -12.35 -4.84 2.10
C PRO A 604 -11.56 -6.14 2.18
N TYR A 605 -12.23 -7.29 2.35
CA TYR A 605 -11.61 -8.61 2.16
C TYR A 605 -10.96 -8.67 0.76
N GLN A 606 -9.69 -9.06 0.67
CA GLN A 606 -8.97 -9.14 -0.59
C GLN A 606 -8.46 -10.56 -0.83
N ARG A 607 -8.56 -11.00 -2.10
CA ARG A 607 -7.78 -12.13 -2.58
C ARG A 607 -6.80 -11.69 -3.66
N VAL A 608 -5.55 -12.11 -3.51
CA VAL A 608 -4.45 -11.77 -4.40
C VAL A 608 -3.91 -13.04 -5.02
N LEU A 609 -3.73 -13.03 -6.33
CA LEU A 609 -3.08 -14.11 -7.06
C LEU A 609 -1.64 -13.69 -7.35
N LEU A 610 -0.69 -14.46 -6.85
CA LEU A 610 0.74 -14.31 -7.13
C LEU A 610 1.28 -15.61 -7.76
N PRO A 611 2.42 -15.57 -8.45
CA PRO A 611 3.10 -16.78 -8.89
C PRO A 611 3.39 -17.71 -7.70
N SER A 612 3.03 -18.98 -7.83
CA SER A 612 3.30 -20.03 -6.85
C SER A 612 4.76 -20.46 -6.94
N GLN A 613 5.63 -19.67 -6.31
CA GLN A 613 7.06 -19.87 -6.39
C GLN A 613 7.75 -19.75 -5.03
N ALA A 614 8.91 -20.39 -4.94
CA ALA A 614 9.85 -20.23 -3.83
C ALA A 614 11.27 -20.07 -4.39
N LYS A 615 12.05 -19.13 -3.85
CA LYS A 615 13.47 -19.02 -4.15
C LYS A 615 14.18 -20.24 -3.55
N VAL A 616 15.05 -20.88 -4.32
CA VAL A 616 15.86 -21.99 -3.86
C VAL A 616 17.33 -21.66 -4.01
N VAL A 617 18.11 -21.91 -2.97
CA VAL A 617 19.51 -21.49 -2.90
C VAL A 617 20.38 -22.60 -2.32
N ARG A 618 21.31 -23.10 -3.14
CA ARG A 618 22.41 -23.97 -2.73
C ARG A 618 23.62 -23.10 -2.42
N ILE A 619 23.93 -22.96 -1.13
CA ILE A 619 25.04 -22.12 -0.65
C ILE A 619 26.20 -23.02 -0.26
N GLY A 620 27.37 -22.82 -0.87
CA GLY A 620 28.63 -23.37 -0.39
C GLY A 620 29.07 -22.59 0.84
N ILE A 621 28.67 -23.07 2.02
CA ILE A 621 28.91 -22.41 3.30
C ILE A 621 29.57 -23.37 4.27
N GLU A 622 30.63 -22.89 4.90
CA GLU A 622 31.23 -23.50 6.06
C GLU A 622 30.88 -22.67 7.30
N LYS A 623 30.76 -23.34 8.45
CA LYS A 623 30.51 -22.69 9.74
C LYS A 623 31.40 -23.28 10.83
N LYS A 624 31.72 -22.46 11.82
CA LYS A 624 32.27 -22.89 13.10
C LYS A 624 31.40 -22.35 14.23
N GLY A 625 31.47 -23.03 15.37
CA GLY A 625 30.49 -22.84 16.44
C GLY A 625 29.14 -23.47 16.10
N GLU A 626 28.39 -23.78 17.14
CA GLU A 626 27.11 -24.48 17.04
C GLU A 626 25.98 -23.71 17.73
N ASN A 627 26.23 -23.15 18.91
CA ASN A 627 25.18 -22.56 19.74
C ASN A 627 25.21 -21.03 19.69
N ILE A 628 24.16 -20.41 19.16
CA ILE A 628 24.06 -18.96 18.99
C ILE A 628 22.99 -18.41 19.92
N GLY A 629 23.36 -17.44 20.74
CA GLY A 629 22.43 -16.65 21.54
C GLY A 629 21.87 -15.49 20.72
N TYR A 630 20.56 -15.27 20.74
CA TYR A 630 19.93 -14.14 20.03
C TYR A 630 19.12 -13.25 20.98
N ILE A 631 19.46 -11.97 21.07
CA ILE A 631 18.69 -10.97 21.82
C ILE A 631 17.82 -10.22 20.83
N GLU A 632 16.50 -10.39 20.93
CA GLU A 632 15.54 -9.79 19.99
C GLU A 632 15.46 -8.26 20.14
N GLY A 633 15.33 -7.57 19.01
CA GLY A 633 15.15 -6.12 18.95
C GLY A 633 13.77 -5.75 18.40
N ALA A 634 13.71 -5.01 17.30
CA ALA A 634 12.45 -4.59 16.65
C ALA A 634 11.75 -5.69 15.83
N GLY A 635 12.07 -6.96 16.07
CA GLY A 635 11.61 -8.11 15.28
C GLY A 635 12.32 -8.24 13.93
N ASP A 636 12.85 -9.42 13.64
CA ASP A 636 13.44 -9.79 12.34
C ASP A 636 13.43 -11.32 12.16
N ALA A 637 13.76 -11.80 10.95
CA ALA A 637 13.77 -13.23 10.62
C ALA A 637 15.17 -13.87 10.66
N ILE A 638 16.20 -13.19 11.20
CA ILE A 638 17.58 -13.72 11.24
C ILE A 638 17.68 -15.02 12.05
N PRO A 639 17.04 -15.17 13.23
CA PRO A 639 17.09 -16.44 13.97
C PRO A 639 16.65 -17.65 13.14
N GLN A 640 15.65 -17.47 12.28
CA GLN A 640 15.15 -18.51 11.39
C GLN A 640 16.17 -18.82 10.28
N SER A 641 16.71 -17.79 9.63
CA SER A 641 17.77 -17.94 8.63
C SER A 641 19.00 -18.67 9.16
N LEU A 642 19.42 -18.41 10.40
CA LEU A 642 20.56 -19.09 11.02
C LEU A 642 20.30 -20.57 11.29
N LYS A 643 19.06 -20.94 11.67
CA LYS A 643 18.67 -22.34 11.83
C LYS A 643 18.72 -23.10 10.49
N GLU A 644 18.35 -22.45 9.38
CA GLU A 644 18.36 -23.04 8.04
C GLU A 644 19.77 -23.42 7.56
N ILE A 645 20.81 -22.72 8.04
CA ILE A 645 22.21 -23.08 7.77
C ILE A 645 22.83 -23.96 8.86
N GLY A 646 22.02 -24.45 9.82
CA GLY A 646 22.40 -25.49 10.78
C GLY A 646 22.96 -24.99 12.11
N TYR A 647 22.73 -23.74 12.51
CA TYR A 647 23.03 -23.29 13.87
C TYR A 647 21.90 -23.62 14.86
N ASN A 648 22.26 -23.91 16.11
CA ASN A 648 21.32 -23.98 17.23
C ASN A 648 21.11 -22.58 17.81
N VAL A 649 20.00 -21.93 17.43
CA VAL A 649 19.71 -20.56 17.88
C VAL A 649 18.77 -20.56 19.07
N THR A 650 19.20 -19.94 20.17
CA THR A 650 18.40 -19.74 21.38
C THR A 650 18.10 -18.26 21.59
N THR A 651 16.83 -17.90 21.61
CA THR A 651 16.40 -16.54 22.00
C THR A 651 16.69 -16.33 23.49
N ILE A 652 17.34 -15.22 23.82
CA ILE A 652 17.72 -14.82 25.16
C ILE A 652 16.75 -13.73 25.63
N SER A 653 15.99 -13.99 26.70
CA SER A 653 15.18 -12.95 27.33
C SER A 653 16.07 -11.88 27.99
N PRO A 654 15.66 -10.61 28.02
CA PRO A 654 16.47 -9.54 28.61
C PRO A 654 16.90 -9.80 30.07
N ASP A 655 16.04 -10.45 30.85
CA ASP A 655 16.34 -10.83 32.24
C ASP A 655 17.43 -11.91 32.35
N ALA A 656 17.54 -12.79 31.36
CA ALA A 656 18.53 -13.87 31.33
C ALA A 656 19.94 -13.40 30.89
N ILE A 657 20.11 -12.12 30.51
CA ILE A 657 21.40 -11.57 30.10
C ILE A 657 22.31 -11.42 31.33
N THR A 658 23.15 -12.42 31.55
CA THR A 658 24.20 -12.45 32.57
C THR A 658 25.45 -13.11 32.01
N ALA A 659 26.64 -12.67 32.44
CA ALA A 659 27.90 -13.23 31.94
C ALA A 659 27.99 -14.76 32.12
N SER A 660 27.40 -15.31 33.18
CA SER A 660 27.37 -16.77 33.39
C SER A 660 26.47 -17.49 32.39
N ASN A 661 25.28 -16.94 32.11
CA ASN A 661 24.35 -17.56 31.18
C ASN A 661 24.84 -17.48 29.73
N LEU A 662 25.54 -16.39 29.37
CA LEU A 662 26.03 -16.21 28.00
C LEU A 662 27.18 -17.15 27.62
N LYS A 663 27.92 -17.71 28.59
CA LYS A 663 29.07 -18.62 28.36
C LYS A 663 28.74 -19.88 27.55
N GLN A 664 27.49 -20.30 27.53
CA GLN A 664 27.06 -21.48 26.78
C GLN A 664 26.99 -21.25 25.26
N PHE A 665 27.04 -19.99 24.82
CA PHE A 665 26.93 -19.62 23.42
C PHE A 665 28.30 -19.34 22.80
N ASP A 666 28.50 -19.88 21.61
CA ASP A 666 29.68 -19.63 20.79
C ASP A 666 29.76 -18.17 20.36
N ALA A 667 28.62 -17.60 20.00
CA ALA A 667 28.44 -16.18 19.73
C ALA A 667 27.06 -15.70 20.19
N VAL A 668 26.94 -14.42 20.51
CA VAL A 668 25.69 -13.75 20.86
C VAL A 668 25.42 -12.65 19.83
N VAL A 669 24.23 -12.66 19.25
CA VAL A 669 23.76 -11.64 18.32
C VAL A 669 22.75 -10.74 19.04
N VAL A 670 22.95 -9.44 18.94
CA VAL A 670 21.98 -8.43 19.36
C VAL A 670 21.25 -7.93 18.11
N GLY A 671 19.93 -8.16 18.10
CA GLY A 671 19.04 -7.87 16.98
C GLY A 671 18.97 -6.40 16.59
N ILE A 672 18.39 -6.13 15.42
CA ILE A 672 18.23 -4.77 14.90
C ILE A 672 17.45 -3.91 15.89
N ARG A 673 17.92 -2.68 16.12
CA ARG A 673 17.27 -1.69 17.00
C ARG A 673 17.03 -2.15 18.44
N ALA A 674 17.71 -3.18 18.94
CA ALA A 674 17.48 -3.67 20.30
C ALA A 674 17.69 -2.57 21.37
N TYR A 675 18.70 -1.71 21.23
CA TYR A 675 18.89 -0.55 22.13
C TYR A 675 17.87 0.57 21.92
N ASN A 676 17.02 0.51 20.90
CA ASN A 676 15.89 1.43 20.73
C ASN A 676 14.58 0.87 21.31
N THR A 677 14.45 -0.45 21.47
CA THR A 677 13.17 -1.11 21.78
C THR A 677 13.17 -1.92 23.08
N VAL A 678 14.32 -2.28 23.63
CA VAL A 678 14.46 -3.13 24.83
C VAL A 678 15.01 -2.29 26.00
N PRO A 679 14.15 -1.79 26.92
CA PRO A 679 14.56 -0.91 28.01
C PRO A 679 15.65 -1.51 28.92
N GLU A 680 15.61 -2.82 29.16
CA GLU A 680 16.51 -3.53 30.06
C GLU A 680 17.97 -3.45 29.60
N LEU A 681 18.23 -3.33 28.29
CA LEU A 681 19.60 -3.26 27.75
C LEU A 681 20.39 -2.05 28.27
N ALA A 682 19.72 -1.01 28.77
CA ALA A 682 20.36 0.11 29.46
C ALA A 682 21.24 -0.34 30.65
N PHE A 683 20.97 -1.51 31.23
CA PHE A 683 21.66 -2.04 32.41
C PHE A 683 22.43 -3.34 32.16
N LYS A 684 22.46 -3.84 30.91
CA LYS A 684 23.07 -5.16 30.59
C LYS A 684 24.43 -5.06 29.93
N GLN A 685 24.89 -3.86 29.56
CA GLN A 685 26.16 -3.68 28.85
C GLN A 685 27.35 -4.29 29.59
N THR A 686 27.43 -4.15 30.92
CA THR A 686 28.49 -4.75 31.74
C THR A 686 28.55 -6.27 31.63
N ALA A 687 27.40 -6.94 31.53
CA ALA A 687 27.33 -8.40 31.38
C ALA A 687 27.76 -8.83 29.97
N LEU A 688 27.38 -8.07 28.95
CA LEU A 688 27.78 -8.29 27.56
C LEU A 688 29.29 -8.08 27.37
N ASN A 689 29.84 -6.98 27.90
CA ASN A 689 31.28 -6.70 27.86
C ASN A 689 32.07 -7.79 28.61
N SER A 690 31.60 -8.21 29.80
CA SER A 690 32.19 -9.34 30.54
C SER A 690 32.19 -10.64 29.73
N TYR A 691 31.14 -10.92 28.96
CA TYR A 691 31.09 -12.11 28.09
C TYR A 691 32.17 -12.05 27.00
N VAL A 692 32.30 -10.90 26.33
CA VAL A 692 33.31 -10.70 25.28
C VAL A 692 34.72 -10.80 25.86
N GLU A 693 35.00 -10.11 26.98
CA GLU A 693 36.32 -10.13 27.63
C GLU A 693 36.81 -11.55 27.93
N ASN A 694 35.88 -12.45 28.27
CA ASN A 694 36.16 -13.84 28.61
C ASN A 694 36.21 -14.80 27.40
N GLY A 695 36.24 -14.29 26.17
CA GLY A 695 36.39 -15.11 24.95
C GLY A 695 35.13 -15.26 24.12
N GLY A 696 34.03 -14.60 24.50
CA GLY A 696 32.80 -14.57 23.74
C GLY A 696 32.90 -13.71 22.47
N THR A 697 32.08 -14.02 21.47
CA THR A 697 31.88 -13.17 20.28
C THR A 697 30.52 -12.50 20.38
N LEU A 698 30.49 -11.17 20.39
CA LEU A 698 29.24 -10.40 20.40
C LEU A 698 29.10 -9.62 19.09
N LEU A 699 27.99 -9.84 18.39
CA LEU A 699 27.65 -9.16 17.14
C LEU A 699 26.44 -8.24 17.38
N LEU A 700 26.67 -6.92 17.35
CA LEU A 700 25.63 -5.92 17.42
C LEU A 700 25.22 -5.48 16.00
N GLN A 701 23.94 -5.67 15.68
CA GLN A 701 23.35 -5.13 14.45
C GLN A 701 22.96 -3.66 14.61
N TYR A 702 22.56 -3.03 13.51
CA TYR A 702 22.30 -1.60 13.47
C TYR A 702 21.29 -1.16 14.55
N ASN A 703 21.51 0.04 15.08
CA ASN A 703 20.58 0.75 15.94
C ASN A 703 20.43 2.17 15.41
N THR A 704 19.29 2.82 15.67
CA THR A 704 19.11 4.22 15.27
C THR A 704 19.79 5.13 16.29
N ALA A 705 20.41 6.22 15.84
CA ALA A 705 21.09 7.19 16.71
C ALA A 705 20.14 7.98 17.64
N HIS A 706 18.82 7.80 17.52
CA HIS A 706 17.82 8.51 18.30
C HIS A 706 17.02 7.55 19.19
N ARG A 707 16.54 8.04 20.35
CA ARG A 707 15.77 7.24 21.32
C ARG A 707 16.46 5.92 21.72
N MET A 708 17.79 5.94 21.86
CA MET A 708 18.49 4.80 22.45
C MET A 708 18.29 4.81 23.96
N VAL A 709 18.14 3.64 24.56
CA VAL A 709 18.00 3.46 26.01
C VAL A 709 19.32 3.74 26.76
N THR A 710 20.46 3.65 26.07
CA THR A 710 21.78 4.04 26.54
C THR A 710 22.67 4.44 25.35
N LYS A 711 23.73 5.21 25.61
CA LYS A 711 24.82 5.47 24.64
C LYS A 711 25.98 4.48 24.77
N ASP A 712 26.05 3.77 25.88
CA ASP A 712 27.06 2.74 26.14
C ASP A 712 26.61 1.42 25.52
N ILE A 713 27.00 1.19 24.27
CA ILE A 713 26.59 0.03 23.47
C ILE A 713 27.75 -0.93 23.14
N ALA A 714 28.99 -0.53 23.44
CA ALA A 714 30.21 -1.25 23.09
C ALA A 714 31.30 -1.06 24.17
N PRO A 715 32.28 -1.97 24.29
CA PRO A 715 33.40 -1.82 25.24
C PRO A 715 34.36 -0.68 24.85
N TYR A 716 34.28 -0.18 23.62
CA TYR A 716 35.06 0.93 23.08
C TYR A 716 34.13 2.03 22.58
N SER A 717 34.65 3.25 22.44
CA SER A 717 33.86 4.37 21.93
C SER A 717 33.40 4.15 20.49
N ILE A 718 32.11 4.42 20.23
CA ILE A 718 31.48 4.30 18.91
C ILE A 718 30.32 5.30 18.82
N THR A 719 30.28 6.08 17.74
CA THR A 719 29.25 7.10 17.51
C THR A 719 28.41 6.72 16.30
N LEU A 720 27.14 6.36 16.54
CA LEU A 720 26.18 6.05 15.48
C LEU A 720 25.77 7.34 14.73
N SER A 721 25.66 7.24 13.42
CA SER A 721 25.21 8.34 12.56
C SER A 721 23.92 7.98 11.82
N ARG A 722 23.53 8.80 10.83
CA ARG A 722 22.45 8.50 9.88
C ARG A 722 22.96 7.98 8.54
N ASP A 723 24.28 7.82 8.41
CA ASP A 723 24.91 7.34 7.19
C ASP A 723 24.39 5.95 6.83
N ARG A 724 24.20 5.75 5.54
CA ARG A 724 23.67 4.52 4.93
C ARG A 724 24.11 4.46 3.48
N VAL A 725 24.00 3.30 2.85
CA VAL A 725 24.18 3.12 1.41
C VAL A 725 22.92 2.44 0.89
N THR A 726 22.15 3.19 0.10
CA THR A 726 20.79 2.82 -0.31
C THR A 726 20.76 2.03 -1.59
N ASP A 727 21.69 2.30 -2.51
CA ASP A 727 21.77 1.58 -3.76
C ASP A 727 22.36 0.19 -3.51
N GLU A 728 21.57 -0.86 -3.70
CA GLU A 728 21.99 -2.26 -3.53
C GLU A 728 23.08 -2.69 -4.52
N PHE A 729 23.30 -1.92 -5.59
CA PHE A 729 24.35 -2.15 -6.58
C PHE A 729 25.64 -1.38 -6.27
N SER A 730 25.67 -0.58 -5.20
CA SER A 730 26.88 0.13 -4.78
C SER A 730 28.06 -0.83 -4.59
N ASP A 731 29.22 -0.43 -5.11
CA ASP A 731 30.47 -1.16 -4.97
C ASP A 731 30.89 -1.25 -3.50
N VAL A 732 31.43 -2.41 -3.13
CA VAL A 732 31.95 -2.68 -1.79
C VAL A 732 33.47 -2.79 -1.84
N SER A 733 34.16 -1.87 -1.18
CA SER A 733 35.60 -1.87 -1.00
C SER A 733 36.01 -2.80 0.14
N ILE A 734 36.89 -3.77 -0.13
CA ILE A 734 37.48 -4.62 0.92
C ILE A 734 38.67 -3.87 1.56
N LEU A 735 38.46 -3.32 2.75
CA LEU A 735 39.47 -2.50 3.45
C LEU A 735 40.52 -3.33 4.19
N ALA A 736 40.10 -4.49 4.73
CA ALA A 736 40.96 -5.35 5.54
C ALA A 736 41.09 -6.77 4.94
N PRO A 737 41.66 -6.94 3.73
CA PRO A 737 41.59 -8.19 2.95
C PRO A 737 42.22 -9.41 3.63
N LYS A 738 43.11 -9.21 4.61
CA LYS A 738 43.75 -10.28 5.40
C LYS A 738 43.03 -10.59 6.72
N HIS A 739 41.99 -9.82 7.07
CA HIS A 739 41.26 -10.02 8.32
C HIS A 739 40.52 -11.37 8.32
N THR A 740 40.48 -12.03 9.47
CA THR A 740 39.93 -13.40 9.60
C THR A 740 38.49 -13.51 9.12
N VAL A 741 37.65 -12.51 9.40
CA VAL A 741 36.22 -12.49 9.00
C VAL A 741 35.98 -12.50 7.49
N LEU A 742 36.99 -12.19 6.67
CA LEU A 742 36.90 -12.26 5.21
C LEU A 742 37.52 -13.54 4.63
N ASN A 743 38.16 -14.36 5.46
CA ASN A 743 38.98 -15.48 5.02
C ASN A 743 38.65 -16.82 5.69
N SER A 744 37.90 -16.84 6.79
CA SER A 744 37.58 -18.06 7.51
C SER A 744 36.20 -17.99 8.19
N PRO A 745 35.44 -19.11 8.19
CA PRO A 745 35.72 -20.33 7.45
C PRO A 745 35.50 -20.18 5.93
N ASN A 746 34.74 -19.16 5.50
CA ASN A 746 34.51 -18.89 4.09
C ASN A 746 35.47 -17.81 3.56
N LYS A 747 36.03 -18.00 2.36
CA LYS A 747 36.71 -16.92 1.64
C LYS A 747 35.69 -15.98 1.01
N ILE A 748 35.65 -14.74 1.48
CA ILE A 748 34.77 -13.67 0.98
C ILE A 748 35.47 -12.90 -0.15
N THR A 749 34.71 -12.63 -1.20
CA THR A 749 35.16 -11.94 -2.43
C THR A 749 34.10 -10.93 -2.87
N GLN A 750 34.36 -10.19 -3.96
CA GLN A 750 33.38 -9.24 -4.48
C GLN A 750 32.03 -9.90 -4.84
N ALA A 751 32.06 -11.15 -5.31
CA ALA A 751 30.87 -11.89 -5.68
C ALA A 751 29.91 -12.12 -4.49
N ASP A 752 30.39 -12.06 -3.24
CA ASP A 752 29.54 -12.18 -2.05
C ASP A 752 28.68 -10.91 -1.80
N PHE A 753 28.93 -9.85 -2.55
CA PHE A 753 28.14 -8.62 -2.55
C PHE A 753 27.22 -8.53 -3.78
N GLU A 754 27.11 -9.57 -4.62
CA GLU A 754 26.16 -9.60 -5.73
C GLU A 754 24.78 -10.08 -5.26
N GLY A 755 23.70 -9.61 -5.90
CA GLY A 755 22.33 -10.07 -5.65
C GLY A 755 21.71 -9.60 -4.33
N TRP A 756 22.32 -8.61 -3.65
CA TRP A 756 21.73 -7.96 -2.48
C TRP A 756 20.46 -7.19 -2.86
N VAL A 757 19.57 -6.97 -1.90
CA VAL A 757 18.25 -6.36 -2.14
C VAL A 757 18.03 -5.08 -1.33
N GLN A 758 17.44 -4.07 -1.97
CA GLN A 758 16.93 -2.83 -1.36
C GLN A 758 17.95 -1.85 -0.77
N GLU A 759 18.91 -2.26 0.08
CA GLU A 759 19.99 -1.37 0.55
C GLU A 759 21.19 -2.14 1.12
N ARG A 760 22.43 -1.66 0.92
CA ARG A 760 23.64 -2.29 1.48
C ARG A 760 23.69 -2.25 3.00
N GLY A 761 23.21 -1.17 3.60
CA GLY A 761 23.25 -1.02 5.04
C GLY A 761 22.90 0.38 5.49
N LEU A 762 22.66 0.52 6.79
CA LEU A 762 22.13 1.73 7.38
C LEU A 762 22.62 1.99 8.80
N TYR A 763 22.58 3.26 9.18
CA TYR A 763 23.01 3.80 10.48
C TYR A 763 24.48 3.48 10.80
N PHE A 764 25.35 3.60 9.80
CA PHE A 764 26.78 3.37 9.96
C PHE A 764 27.35 4.35 11.01
N PRO A 765 28.18 3.87 11.95
CA PRO A 765 29.01 4.71 12.77
C PRO A 765 29.83 5.66 11.91
N SER A 766 29.96 6.90 12.34
CA SER A 766 30.83 7.90 11.70
C SER A 766 32.17 8.06 12.43
N GLU A 767 32.22 7.68 13.71
CA GLU A 767 33.42 7.76 14.56
C GLU A 767 33.49 6.51 15.45
N TRP A 768 34.70 6.02 15.71
CA TRP A 768 34.96 4.87 16.57
C TRP A 768 36.40 4.88 17.07
N ASP A 769 36.66 4.12 18.14
CA ASP A 769 37.98 3.92 18.74
C ASP A 769 38.95 3.19 17.80
N ASP A 770 40.25 3.47 17.90
CA ASP A 770 41.31 2.83 17.11
C ASP A 770 41.39 1.30 17.29
N ALA A 771 40.80 0.75 18.36
CA ALA A 771 40.65 -0.69 18.56
C ALA A 771 39.76 -1.35 17.48
N PHE A 772 38.86 -0.62 16.84
CA PHE A 772 38.02 -1.13 15.76
C PHE A 772 38.75 -1.14 14.42
N THR A 773 38.81 -2.31 13.80
CA THR A 773 39.23 -2.47 12.40
C THR A 773 38.01 -2.35 11.49
N PRO A 774 37.94 -1.32 10.61
CA PRO A 774 36.93 -1.25 9.57
C PRO A 774 37.22 -2.29 8.47
N ILE A 775 36.23 -3.13 8.17
CA ILE A 775 36.40 -4.25 7.25
C ILE A 775 36.00 -3.90 5.82
N LEU A 776 34.93 -3.12 5.66
CA LEU A 776 34.31 -2.79 4.37
C LEU A 776 34.11 -1.28 4.23
N GLY A 777 34.28 -0.80 3.00
CA GLY A 777 33.97 0.56 2.57
C GLY A 777 32.88 0.55 1.49
N MET A 778 32.03 1.57 1.45
CA MET A 778 30.97 1.69 0.44
C MET A 778 30.40 3.11 0.39
N ASN A 779 29.89 3.51 -0.77
CA ASN A 779 29.11 4.74 -0.96
C ASN A 779 28.10 4.61 -2.09
N ASP A 780 27.01 5.36 -1.97
CA ASP A 780 26.18 5.68 -3.13
C ASP A 780 26.92 6.64 -4.06
N LYS A 781 26.50 6.68 -5.32
CA LYS A 781 27.06 7.59 -6.33
C LYS A 781 27.02 9.05 -5.86
N GLY A 782 28.19 9.71 -5.88
CA GLY A 782 28.33 11.12 -5.51
C GLY A 782 28.45 11.39 -4.00
N TYR A 783 28.40 10.36 -3.15
CA TYR A 783 28.63 10.46 -1.71
C TYR A 783 30.03 9.98 -1.33
N SER A 784 30.55 10.45 -0.19
CA SER A 784 31.83 9.99 0.37
C SER A 784 31.76 8.53 0.81
N GLU A 785 32.87 7.80 0.65
CA GLU A 785 33.02 6.42 1.12
C GLU A 785 32.86 6.33 2.65
N THR A 786 31.84 5.59 3.07
CA THR A 786 31.63 5.24 4.47
C THR A 786 32.41 3.98 4.81
N LYS A 787 32.92 3.86 6.05
CA LYS A 787 33.77 2.73 6.50
C LYS A 787 33.24 2.04 7.76
N GLY A 788 32.08 2.49 8.26
CA GLY A 788 31.45 2.01 9.50
C GLY A 788 30.49 0.82 9.32
N SER A 789 30.30 0.33 8.08
CA SER A 789 29.30 -0.72 7.80
C SER A 789 29.60 -2.04 8.51
N LEU A 790 30.88 -2.36 8.71
CA LEU A 790 31.34 -3.52 9.47
C LEU A 790 32.63 -3.19 10.22
N LEU A 791 32.53 -3.13 11.56
CA LEU A 791 33.64 -2.85 12.47
C LEU A 791 33.89 -4.06 13.37
N VAL A 792 35.15 -4.45 13.52
CA VAL A 792 35.56 -5.57 14.38
C VAL A 792 36.65 -5.14 15.33
N ALA A 793 36.47 -5.35 16.63
CA ALA A 793 37.47 -5.06 17.66
C ALA A 793 37.73 -6.29 18.55
N PRO A 794 38.99 -6.64 18.85
CA PRO A 794 39.30 -7.57 19.92
C PRO A 794 39.02 -6.91 21.27
N PHE A 795 38.47 -7.66 22.23
CA PHE A 795 38.32 -7.18 23.61
C PHE A 795 38.55 -8.32 24.60
N GLY A 796 39.57 -8.20 25.44
CA GLY A 796 40.06 -9.30 26.26
C GLY A 796 40.47 -10.50 25.38
N LYS A 797 39.82 -11.64 25.58
CA LYS A 797 40.03 -12.87 24.79
C LYS A 797 39.04 -13.06 23.65
N GLY A 798 38.03 -12.19 23.54
CA GLY A 798 36.93 -12.32 22.59
C GLY A 798 36.91 -11.20 21.55
N HIS A 799 35.78 -11.09 20.87
CA HIS A 799 35.57 -10.13 19.79
C HIS A 799 34.23 -9.41 19.93
N TYR A 800 34.27 -8.10 19.75
CA TYR A 800 33.08 -7.27 19.59
C TYR A 800 32.97 -6.86 18.12
N ILE A 801 31.80 -7.07 17.53
CA ILE A 801 31.49 -6.76 16.14
C ILE A 801 30.30 -5.81 16.12
N TYR A 802 30.45 -4.71 15.40
CA TYR A 802 29.32 -3.87 15.00
C TYR A 802 29.08 -4.03 13.50
N THR A 803 27.83 -4.19 13.09
CA THR A 803 27.46 -4.18 11.67
C THR A 803 26.21 -3.35 11.41
N GLY A 804 26.32 -2.43 10.45
CA GLY A 804 25.20 -1.71 9.87
C GLY A 804 24.68 -2.34 8.58
N LEU A 805 25.30 -3.42 8.10
CA LEU A 805 24.84 -4.14 6.89
C LEU A 805 23.40 -4.67 7.06
N SER A 806 22.65 -4.66 5.97
CA SER A 806 21.23 -5.02 5.95
C SER A 806 20.94 -6.53 6.05
N PHE A 807 21.64 -7.27 6.90
CA PHE A 807 21.47 -8.73 7.04
C PHE A 807 20.02 -9.16 7.32
N PHE A 808 19.25 -8.32 8.01
CA PHE A 808 17.82 -8.52 8.28
C PHE A 808 16.94 -8.51 7.01
N ARG A 809 17.47 -8.04 5.88
CA ARG A 809 16.85 -8.12 4.54
C ARG A 809 17.52 -9.20 3.69
N GLU A 810 18.84 -9.25 3.70
CA GLU A 810 19.60 -10.14 2.83
C GLU A 810 19.45 -11.62 3.19
N LEU A 811 19.47 -11.96 4.49
CA LEU A 811 19.32 -13.35 4.92
C LEU A 811 17.90 -13.87 4.60
N PRO A 812 16.81 -13.16 4.95
CA PRO A 812 15.47 -13.60 4.55
C PRO A 812 15.25 -13.65 3.03
N ALA A 813 15.95 -12.81 2.25
CA ALA A 813 15.93 -12.86 0.78
C ALA A 813 16.80 -13.99 0.18
N GLY A 814 17.49 -14.77 1.01
CA GLY A 814 18.30 -15.90 0.57
C GLY A 814 19.58 -15.50 -0.16
N VAL A 815 20.21 -14.37 0.18
CA VAL A 815 21.40 -13.88 -0.52
C VAL A 815 22.65 -14.67 -0.10
N PRO A 816 23.28 -15.48 -0.99
CA PRO A 816 24.33 -16.43 -0.61
C PRO A 816 25.51 -15.78 0.12
N GLY A 817 26.01 -14.66 -0.40
CA GLY A 817 27.18 -13.99 0.16
C GLY A 817 26.94 -13.38 1.54
N ALA A 818 25.72 -12.92 1.80
CA ALA A 818 25.32 -12.43 3.12
C ALA A 818 25.38 -13.56 4.17
N TYR A 819 24.90 -14.76 3.84
CA TYR A 819 25.01 -15.93 4.73
C TYR A 819 26.48 -16.32 5.00
N ARG A 820 27.33 -16.33 3.96
CA ARG A 820 28.76 -16.67 4.11
C ARG A 820 29.49 -15.67 4.99
N LEU A 821 29.26 -14.37 4.79
CA LEU A 821 29.84 -13.32 5.63
C LEU A 821 29.32 -13.42 7.07
N PHE A 822 28.01 -13.57 7.28
CA PHE A 822 27.45 -13.67 8.63
C PHE A 822 28.00 -14.89 9.39
N ALA A 823 28.13 -16.05 8.74
CA ALA A 823 28.75 -17.23 9.35
C ALA A 823 30.22 -16.99 9.73
N ASN A 824 30.98 -16.24 8.93
CA ASN A 824 32.35 -15.83 9.32
C ASN A 824 32.37 -14.94 10.55
N LEU A 825 31.43 -14.00 10.67
CA LEU A 825 31.33 -13.13 11.84
C LEU A 825 31.03 -13.93 13.11
N LEU A 826 30.15 -14.94 13.04
CA LEU A 826 29.86 -15.82 14.17
C LEU A 826 31.02 -16.78 14.49
N SER A 827 31.82 -17.15 13.49
CA SER A 827 32.91 -18.13 13.60
C SER A 827 34.23 -17.54 14.12
N ILE A 828 34.34 -16.22 14.29
CA ILE A 828 35.59 -15.61 14.72
C ILE A 828 36.01 -16.12 16.12
N GLY A 829 37.28 -16.50 16.24
CA GLY A 829 37.83 -17.07 17.49
C GLY A 829 37.46 -18.53 17.76
N LYS A 830 36.87 -19.24 16.78
CA LYS A 830 36.47 -20.66 16.88
C LYS A 830 37.33 -21.62 16.05
#